data_AF-A0A453R436-F1
#
_entry.id   AF-A0A453R436-F1
#
_cell.length_a   1.000
_cell.length_b   1.000
_cell.length_c   1.000
_cell.angle_alpha   90.00
_cell.angle_beta   90.00
_cell.angle_gamma   90.00
#
_symmetry.space_group_name_H-M   'P 1'
#
loop_
_entity.id
_entity.type
_entity.pdbx_description
1 polymer ?
#
loop_
_entity_poly.entity_id
_entity_poly.type
_entity_poly.pdbx_seq_one_letter_code
_entity_poly.pdbx_strand_id
1 'polypeptide(L)'
;MPLLRKLHEENEKLFDRLTEKSGLASSPQAPSPSSNQATNAQGRDIGRSNSAKTQSPDVFPATMSQDKTGNSGAIVKSSNELAKTTPAGEYLTSALMDFDPNHFEGFAAIADGANKLLMLVLAAVIKAGAAREHEILAEIRDAVFSFIRKMEPRKVMDTMLVSRVRILYIRSLLARSPELQSIKVSPIERFLEKSNSTSRSRGSSRGSSPGRSPGYHHDHVSRVALIDENVQGFKVNIKQEKKSKFSSIVLKLRGIEEETWRQHVTGGKLREITEEAKAFAIGNKALAALFVHTPAGELQRQIRAWLAENFDFLSVTGGDVAGGTTGQLELLSTAIMDGWMAGLGTAQPPSTDALGQLLSEYSKRVYTSQLQHLKDIAGTLATEEADDPVHVSKLRSALESVDHKRRKIMQQMRTDTALLTKEEGGSPIRNPPTAAEDARLASLISLDNILKQVKEVIKQSSTRPLRKSKKKALLESLDDLLAQMPSLLDIDHPCAQKQITDARNVVESLQEDPDDPAPDPNSNSNTLGESEVSQWNVLQFNNGTTAPFIIKCGANSSCELVIKADQRVQEPKGGEVIRVVPRPSVLAEMGFEEMKGVFEQLPEAVSLLALARSADGTRARYSRLYRTLASKVPALKEIVAEMERGGVFKDVRS
;
A
#
# COMPACT_ATOMS: atom_id res chain seq x y z
N MET A 1 -35.35 -11.42 8.46
CA MET A 1 -34.65 -11.45 9.76
C MET A 1 -34.65 -12.81 10.45
N PRO A 2 -35.78 -13.57 10.57
CA PRO A 2 -35.76 -14.88 11.23
C PRO A 2 -34.83 -15.87 10.52
N LEU A 3 -34.82 -15.86 9.19
CA LEU A 3 -34.02 -16.77 8.36
C LEU A 3 -32.50 -16.51 8.49
N LEU A 4 -32.06 -15.26 8.61
CA LEU A 4 -30.65 -14.93 8.86
C LEU A 4 -30.20 -15.38 10.27
N ARG A 5 -31.08 -15.27 11.27
CA ARG A 5 -30.81 -15.78 12.63
C ARG A 5 -30.80 -17.31 12.68
N LYS A 6 -31.71 -17.98 11.97
CA LYS A 6 -31.68 -19.45 11.81
C LYS A 6 -30.45 -19.92 11.07
N LEU A 7 -30.06 -19.24 9.98
CA LEU A 7 -28.81 -19.55 9.27
C LEU A 7 -27.59 -19.31 10.17
N HIS A 8 -27.63 -18.31 11.06
CA HIS A 8 -26.60 -18.09 12.07
C HIS A 8 -26.56 -19.23 13.11
N GLU A 9 -27.69 -19.65 13.67
CA GLU A 9 -27.79 -20.80 14.59
C GLU A 9 -27.40 -22.14 13.94
N GLU A 10 -27.75 -22.36 12.67
CA GLU A 10 -27.34 -23.55 11.91
C GLU A 10 -25.84 -23.50 11.56
N ASN A 11 -25.30 -22.32 11.24
CA ASN A 11 -23.88 -22.12 11.02
C ASN A 11 -23.05 -22.22 12.32
N GLU A 12 -23.55 -21.79 13.48
CA GLU A 12 -22.88 -22.06 14.76
C GLU A 12 -22.84 -23.57 15.05
N LYS A 13 -23.96 -24.28 14.89
CA LYS A 13 -24.00 -25.75 15.03
C LYS A 13 -23.10 -26.48 14.03
N LEU A 14 -22.88 -25.93 12.84
CA LEU A 14 -21.91 -26.46 11.86
C LEU A 14 -20.47 -26.11 12.24
N PHE A 15 -20.22 -24.90 12.75
CA PHE A 15 -18.90 -24.46 13.22
C PHE A 15 -18.43 -25.32 14.40
N ASP A 16 -19.27 -25.49 15.42
CA ASP A 16 -18.97 -26.33 16.60
C ASP A 16 -18.68 -27.78 16.20
N ARG A 17 -19.50 -28.37 15.32
CA ARG A 17 -19.27 -29.74 14.80
C ARG A 17 -18.00 -29.90 13.98
N LEU A 18 -17.53 -28.83 13.33
CA LEU A 18 -16.29 -28.84 12.56
C LEU A 18 -15.07 -28.61 13.44
N THR A 19 -15.19 -27.81 14.52
CA THR A 19 -14.09 -27.58 15.47
C THR A 19 -13.93 -28.71 16.49
N GLU A 20 -15.01 -29.30 17.01
CA GLU A 20 -14.95 -30.47 17.91
C GLU A 20 -14.26 -31.68 17.26
N LYS A 21 -14.50 -31.92 15.97
CA LYS A 21 -13.88 -33.03 15.23
C LYS A 21 -12.36 -32.88 15.04
N SER A 22 -11.80 -31.68 15.19
CA SER A 22 -10.34 -31.47 15.22
C SER A 22 -9.74 -31.63 16.62
N GLY A 23 -10.54 -31.67 17.68
CA GLY A 23 -10.06 -31.77 19.08
C GLY A 23 -9.61 -33.17 19.54
N LEU A 24 -9.83 -34.21 18.74
CA LEU A 24 -9.56 -35.61 19.12
C LEU A 24 -8.31 -36.22 18.46
N ALA A 25 -7.52 -35.43 17.73
CA ALA A 25 -6.28 -35.88 17.11
C ALA A 25 -5.04 -35.31 17.81
N SER A 26 -4.31 -36.19 18.51
CA SER A 26 -2.95 -36.03 19.06
C SER A 26 -2.72 -35.05 20.22
N SER A 27 -2.41 -35.62 21.38
CA SER A 27 -1.48 -35.03 22.36
C SER A 27 -0.74 -36.17 23.10
N PRO A 28 0.59 -36.32 22.96
CA PRO A 28 1.35 -37.32 23.68
C PRO A 28 1.69 -36.88 25.11
N GLN A 29 1.69 -37.84 26.05
CA GLN A 29 1.94 -37.59 27.47
C GLN A 29 3.37 -37.10 27.77
N ALA A 30 3.47 -36.11 28.67
CA ALA A 30 4.60 -35.94 29.59
C ALA A 30 4.08 -35.35 30.93
N PRO A 31 4.67 -35.68 32.10
CA PRO A 31 3.99 -35.55 33.39
C PRO A 31 4.18 -34.19 34.08
N SER A 32 3.21 -33.82 34.93
CA SER A 32 3.34 -32.74 35.92
C SER A 32 3.29 -33.33 37.33
N PRO A 33 4.11 -32.85 38.29
CA PRO A 33 4.02 -33.27 39.69
C PRO A 33 2.84 -32.58 40.40
N SER A 34 2.15 -33.35 41.24
CA SER A 34 0.95 -32.96 41.98
C SER A 34 1.24 -32.37 43.36
N SER A 35 0.43 -31.40 43.82
CA SER A 35 0.08 -31.30 45.25
C SER A 35 -1.27 -30.60 45.52
N ASN A 36 -2.22 -31.42 45.99
CA ASN A 36 -3.23 -31.21 47.04
C ASN A 36 -4.23 -30.03 47.00
N GLN A 37 -5.47 -30.41 46.66
CA GLN A 37 -6.75 -30.09 47.31
C GLN A 37 -6.74 -29.24 48.60
N ALA A 38 -7.66 -28.25 48.66
CA ALA A 38 -8.68 -28.20 49.71
C ALA A 38 -9.90 -27.35 49.30
N THR A 39 -11.04 -28.03 49.30
CA THR A 39 -12.44 -27.60 49.27
C THR A 39 -12.81 -26.53 50.33
N ASN A 40 -13.63 -25.52 49.97
CA ASN A 40 -15.02 -25.44 50.46
C ASN A 40 -15.87 -24.26 49.95
N ALA A 41 -17.17 -24.44 50.16
CA ALA A 41 -18.34 -23.78 49.59
C ALA A 41 -18.66 -22.32 50.01
N GLN A 42 -19.55 -21.72 49.19
CA GLN A 42 -20.65 -20.78 49.53
C GLN A 42 -20.35 -19.37 50.10
N GLY A 43 -20.97 -18.36 49.48
CA GLY A 43 -21.75 -17.37 50.23
C GLY A 43 -21.51 -15.88 49.95
N ARG A 44 -22.58 -15.20 49.51
CA ARG A 44 -23.08 -13.85 49.89
C ARG A 44 -22.37 -13.14 51.06
N ASP A 45 -22.32 -11.80 51.17
CA ASP A 45 -23.04 -10.71 50.48
C ASP A 45 -22.34 -9.34 50.72
N ILE A 46 -22.67 -8.33 49.91
CA ILE A 46 -22.86 -6.90 50.26
C ILE A 46 -21.84 -6.17 51.20
N GLY A 47 -21.13 -5.16 50.65
CA GLY A 47 -21.29 -3.77 51.14
C GLY A 47 -20.14 -3.00 51.86
N ARG A 48 -19.64 -1.96 51.17
CA ARG A 48 -19.57 -0.54 51.64
C ARG A 48 -18.48 -0.06 52.64
N SER A 49 -17.44 0.62 52.09
CA SER A 49 -16.68 1.82 52.57
C SER A 49 -16.51 2.11 54.09
N ASN A 50 -15.32 2.46 54.63
CA ASN A 50 -14.63 3.74 54.36
C ASN A 50 -13.21 3.87 55.02
N SER A 51 -12.30 4.51 54.28
CA SER A 51 -11.15 5.38 54.67
C SER A 51 -10.47 5.34 56.07
N ALA A 52 -9.13 5.13 56.09
CA ALA A 52 -8.17 6.03 56.76
C ALA A 52 -6.72 5.86 56.22
N LYS A 53 -6.08 7.02 55.98
CA LYS A 53 -4.78 7.31 55.35
C LYS A 53 -3.54 6.97 56.19
N THR A 54 -2.40 6.71 55.50
CA THR A 54 -1.07 7.24 55.92
C THR A 54 -0.16 7.57 54.70
N GLN A 55 0.22 8.85 54.59
CA GLN A 55 1.41 9.48 53.95
C GLN A 55 1.71 9.42 52.43
N SER A 56 1.87 10.64 51.88
CA SER A 56 2.55 11.08 50.64
C SER A 56 3.98 11.59 51.00
N PRO A 57 4.88 12.10 50.11
CA PRO A 57 4.67 13.18 49.11
C PRO A 57 4.82 12.68 47.65
N ASP A 58 4.06 13.18 46.66
CA ASP A 58 4.23 14.45 45.88
C ASP A 58 5.63 14.57 45.21
N VAL A 59 5.74 14.87 43.90
CA VAL A 59 5.29 16.13 43.26
C VAL A 59 4.65 15.94 41.85
N PHE A 60 3.48 16.55 41.66
CA PHE A 60 2.91 17.13 40.41
C PHE A 60 2.86 18.68 40.61
N PRO A 61 2.47 19.59 39.66
CA PRO A 61 1.56 19.47 38.50
C PRO A 61 2.11 20.23 37.23
N ALA A 62 1.39 20.69 36.18
CA ALA A 62 -0.04 20.95 35.98
C ALA A 62 -0.49 20.95 34.50
N THR A 63 -1.82 20.96 34.32
CA THR A 63 -2.57 21.07 33.05
C THR A 63 -3.16 22.48 32.88
N MET A 64 -3.48 22.94 31.65
CA MET A 64 -4.62 23.83 31.36
C MET A 64 -4.96 23.84 29.85
N SER A 65 -5.80 24.76 29.33
CA SER A 65 -6.55 24.59 28.06
C SER A 65 -6.81 25.87 27.24
N GLN A 66 -7.32 25.68 26.00
CA GLN A 66 -7.91 26.66 25.05
C GLN A 66 -6.89 27.58 24.31
N ASP A 67 -7.15 28.09 23.09
CA ASP A 67 -8.37 28.09 22.25
C ASP A 67 -8.08 28.03 20.70
N LYS A 68 -9.15 28.08 19.89
CA LYS A 68 -9.24 28.02 18.40
C LYS A 68 -8.21 28.81 17.57
N THR A 69 -7.83 28.26 16.41
CA THR A 69 -8.30 28.71 15.06
C THR A 69 -8.07 27.58 14.05
N GLY A 70 -8.99 27.38 13.10
CA GLY A 70 -9.01 26.17 12.25
C GLY A 70 -8.20 26.28 10.96
N ASN A 71 -7.67 25.14 10.50
CA ASN A 71 -7.40 24.90 9.08
C ASN A 71 -7.67 23.42 8.76
N SER A 72 -8.59 23.15 7.83
CA SER A 72 -8.96 21.78 7.44
C SER A 72 -7.87 21.13 6.61
N GLY A 73 -7.02 20.33 7.23
CA GLY A 73 -6.00 19.51 6.57
C GLY A 73 -6.14 18.04 6.96
N ALA A 74 -6.97 17.28 6.26
CA ALA A 74 -7.12 15.84 6.47
C ALA A 74 -5.90 15.07 5.94
N ILE A 75 -4.77 15.18 6.64
CA ILE A 75 -3.56 14.39 6.38
C ILE A 75 -3.87 12.94 6.78
N VAL A 76 -4.38 12.17 5.83
CA VAL A 76 -4.53 10.71 5.94
C VAL A 76 -3.13 10.12 6.09
N LYS A 77 -2.79 9.70 7.32
CA LYS A 77 -1.54 9.02 7.65
C LYS A 77 -1.26 7.91 6.64
N SER A 78 -0.09 8.00 6.00
CA SER A 78 0.48 6.89 5.22
C SER A 78 0.84 5.75 6.17
N SER A 79 -0.10 4.85 6.45
CA SER A 79 0.21 3.64 7.20
C SER A 79 1.07 2.73 6.34
N ASN A 80 2.31 2.54 6.80
CA ASN A 80 3.21 1.50 6.34
C ASN A 80 3.70 0.72 7.57
N GLU A 81 2.76 0.35 8.44
CA GLU A 81 2.99 -0.74 9.39
C GLU A 81 3.08 -2.07 8.61
N LEU A 82 3.84 -3.05 9.12
CA LEU A 82 3.57 -4.45 8.80
C LEU A 82 2.08 -4.67 9.04
N ALA A 83 1.36 -5.15 8.02
CA ALA A 83 -0.06 -5.40 8.15
C ALA A 83 -0.27 -6.33 9.36
N LYS A 84 -1.03 -5.85 10.35
CA LYS A 84 -1.42 -6.65 11.52
C LYS A 84 -2.43 -7.68 11.03
N THR A 85 -1.90 -8.79 10.54
CA THR A 85 -2.66 -9.94 10.09
C THR A 85 -3.46 -10.52 11.24
N THR A 86 -4.67 -10.98 10.94
CA THR A 86 -5.52 -11.63 11.92
C THR A 86 -5.30 -13.14 11.82
N PRO A 87 -5.28 -13.91 12.94
CA PRO A 87 -5.11 -15.36 12.85
C PRO A 87 -6.15 -16.06 11.95
N ALA A 88 -7.33 -15.46 11.80
CA ALA A 88 -8.36 -15.90 10.86
C ALA A 88 -8.01 -15.58 9.40
N GLY A 89 -7.48 -14.38 9.13
CA GLY A 89 -7.07 -13.96 7.80
C GLY A 89 -5.81 -14.67 7.30
N GLU A 90 -4.84 -14.95 8.17
CA GLU A 90 -3.68 -15.82 7.87
C GLU A 90 -4.15 -17.22 7.46
N TYR A 91 -4.97 -17.86 8.32
CA TYR A 91 -5.51 -19.19 8.05
C TYR A 91 -6.29 -19.24 6.73
N LEU A 92 -7.18 -18.28 6.49
CA LEU A 92 -7.95 -18.20 5.25
C LEU A 92 -7.04 -17.97 4.04
N THR A 93 -6.03 -17.10 4.15
CA THR A 93 -5.08 -16.81 3.07
C THR A 93 -4.33 -18.08 2.67
N SER A 94 -3.76 -18.82 3.63
CA SER A 94 -3.12 -20.11 3.37
C SER A 94 -4.11 -21.12 2.77
N ALA A 95 -5.25 -21.34 3.43
CA ALA A 95 -6.23 -22.35 2.99
C ALA A 95 -6.79 -22.09 1.58
N LEU A 96 -6.92 -20.83 1.15
CA LEU A 96 -7.35 -20.45 -0.20
C LEU A 96 -6.24 -20.62 -1.25
N MET A 97 -4.99 -20.32 -0.91
CA MET A 97 -3.86 -20.46 -1.83
C MET A 97 -3.44 -21.94 -2.00
N ASP A 98 -3.41 -22.69 -0.91
CA ASP A 98 -2.99 -24.10 -0.85
C ASP A 98 -4.04 -25.07 -1.43
N PHE A 99 -5.27 -24.61 -1.67
CA PHE A 99 -6.31 -25.44 -2.28
C PHE A 99 -5.98 -25.78 -3.73
N ASP A 100 -5.42 -26.97 -3.97
CA ASP A 100 -5.29 -27.52 -5.33
C ASP A 100 -6.47 -28.45 -5.68
N PRO A 101 -7.35 -28.07 -6.63
CA PRO A 101 -8.42 -28.94 -7.12
C PRO A 101 -7.92 -30.24 -7.79
N ASN A 102 -6.62 -30.38 -8.09
CA ASN A 102 -6.05 -31.61 -8.62
C ASN A 102 -5.82 -32.69 -7.54
N HIS A 103 -5.82 -32.33 -6.25
CA HIS A 103 -5.69 -33.27 -5.13
C HIS A 103 -7.02 -33.94 -4.72
N PHE A 104 -8.12 -33.66 -5.43
CA PHE A 104 -9.46 -34.16 -5.09
C PHE A 104 -10.02 -35.07 -6.19
N GLU A 105 -10.53 -36.24 -5.78
CA GLU A 105 -11.16 -37.18 -6.69
C GLU A 105 -12.58 -36.73 -7.08
N GLY A 106 -12.69 -36.10 -8.24
CA GLY A 106 -13.96 -35.80 -8.91
C GLY A 106 -14.61 -34.46 -8.54
N PHE A 107 -15.52 -34.01 -9.42
CA PHE A 107 -16.15 -32.69 -9.33
C PHE A 107 -16.88 -32.43 -8.02
N ALA A 108 -17.49 -33.45 -7.40
CA ALA A 108 -18.23 -33.31 -6.15
C ALA A 108 -17.31 -32.98 -4.96
N ALA A 109 -16.15 -33.64 -4.84
CA ALA A 109 -15.18 -33.36 -3.79
C ALA A 109 -14.56 -31.97 -3.94
N ILE A 110 -14.23 -31.58 -5.19
CA ILE A 110 -13.75 -30.23 -5.51
C ILE A 110 -14.81 -29.17 -5.13
N ALA A 111 -16.08 -29.41 -5.48
CA ALA A 111 -17.18 -28.50 -5.17
C ALA A 111 -17.41 -28.36 -3.66
N ASP A 112 -17.45 -29.47 -2.92
CA ASP A 112 -17.61 -29.48 -1.47
C ASP A 112 -16.48 -28.68 -0.77
N GLY A 113 -15.22 -28.97 -1.10
CA GLY A 113 -14.07 -28.23 -0.56
C GLY A 113 -14.10 -26.73 -0.92
N ALA A 114 -14.38 -26.40 -2.18
CA ALA A 114 -14.39 -25.01 -2.64
C ALA A 114 -15.52 -24.18 -2.00
N ASN A 115 -16.72 -24.76 -1.88
CA ASN A 115 -17.87 -24.07 -1.29
C ASN A 115 -17.73 -23.94 0.24
N LYS A 116 -17.10 -24.91 0.91
CA LYS A 116 -16.71 -24.77 2.32
C LYS A 116 -15.74 -23.62 2.55
N LEU A 117 -14.73 -23.43 1.69
CA LEU A 117 -13.82 -22.30 1.80
C LEU A 117 -14.53 -20.95 1.59
N LEU A 118 -15.40 -20.82 0.58
CA LEU A 118 -16.21 -19.60 0.40
C LEU A 118 -17.15 -19.35 1.59
N MET A 119 -17.72 -20.40 2.18
CA MET A 119 -18.55 -20.28 3.38
C MET A 119 -17.74 -19.86 4.61
N LEU A 120 -16.50 -20.35 4.79
CA LEU A 120 -15.59 -19.91 5.84
C LEU A 120 -15.19 -18.43 5.69
N VAL A 121 -14.95 -17.97 4.46
CA VAL A 121 -14.73 -16.54 4.15
C VAL A 121 -15.93 -15.70 4.60
N LEU A 122 -17.15 -16.09 4.22
CA LEU A 122 -18.37 -15.40 4.66
C LEU A 122 -18.51 -15.41 6.19
N ALA A 123 -18.29 -16.57 6.83
CA ALA A 123 -18.43 -16.74 8.28
C ALA A 123 -17.42 -15.88 9.05
N ALA A 124 -16.16 -15.83 8.62
CA ALA A 124 -15.12 -15.01 9.25
C ALA A 124 -15.43 -13.51 9.16
N VAL A 125 -15.84 -13.02 7.99
CA VAL A 125 -16.19 -11.61 7.79
C VAL A 125 -17.42 -11.23 8.62
N ILE A 126 -18.46 -12.07 8.64
CA ILE A 126 -19.65 -11.86 9.48
C ILE A 126 -19.30 -11.86 10.98
N LYS A 127 -18.44 -12.79 11.42
CA LYS A 127 -18.01 -12.93 12.83
C LYS A 127 -17.11 -11.78 13.30
N ALA A 128 -16.35 -11.16 12.39
CA ALA A 128 -15.56 -9.96 12.68
C ALA A 128 -16.45 -8.74 12.96
N GLY A 129 -17.64 -8.70 12.34
CA GLY A 129 -18.62 -7.62 12.45
C GLY A 129 -18.16 -6.31 11.83
N ALA A 130 -19.05 -5.31 11.81
CA ALA A 130 -18.84 -4.04 11.11
C ALA A 130 -17.57 -3.27 11.52
N ALA A 131 -17.04 -3.52 12.72
CA ALA A 131 -15.80 -2.89 13.19
C ALA A 131 -14.52 -3.42 12.51
N ARG A 132 -14.52 -4.69 12.04
CA ARG A 132 -13.32 -5.37 11.50
C ARG A 132 -13.55 -6.10 10.17
N GLU A 133 -14.78 -6.11 9.64
CA GLU A 133 -15.12 -6.61 8.31
C GLU A 133 -14.18 -6.06 7.23
N HIS A 134 -13.91 -4.75 7.23
CA HIS A 134 -13.03 -4.12 6.23
C HIS A 134 -11.55 -4.55 6.36
N GLU A 135 -11.09 -4.89 7.57
CA GLU A 135 -9.72 -5.35 7.82
C GLU A 135 -9.53 -6.76 7.27
N ILE A 136 -10.41 -7.71 7.66
CA ILE A 136 -10.35 -9.09 7.16
C ILE A 136 -10.56 -9.13 5.64
N LEU A 137 -11.51 -8.38 5.09
CA LEU A 137 -11.70 -8.31 3.64
C LEU A 137 -10.45 -7.76 2.93
N ALA A 138 -9.75 -6.77 3.49
CA ALA A 138 -8.51 -6.27 2.90
C ALA A 138 -7.38 -7.30 2.96
N GLU A 139 -7.28 -8.03 4.07
CA GLU A 139 -6.27 -9.06 4.33
C GLU A 139 -6.38 -10.25 3.34
N ILE A 140 -7.55 -10.85 3.23
CA ILE A 140 -7.75 -12.08 2.42
C ILE A 140 -8.05 -11.81 0.93
N ARG A 141 -8.09 -10.55 0.52
CA ARG A 141 -8.57 -10.08 -0.80
C ARG A 141 -7.94 -10.83 -1.98
N ASP A 142 -6.61 -10.84 -2.02
CA ASP A 142 -5.86 -11.34 -3.16
C ASP A 142 -5.94 -12.87 -3.24
N ALA A 143 -6.00 -13.54 -2.09
CA ALA A 143 -6.25 -14.98 -1.98
C ALA A 143 -7.66 -15.36 -2.46
N VAL A 144 -8.70 -14.64 -2.02
CA VAL A 144 -10.08 -14.91 -2.43
C VAL A 144 -10.26 -14.73 -3.94
N PHE A 145 -9.74 -13.65 -4.54
CA PHE A 145 -9.88 -13.44 -5.99
C PHE A 145 -9.03 -14.41 -6.81
N SER A 146 -7.80 -14.73 -6.38
CA SER A 146 -6.98 -15.78 -6.99
C SER A 146 -7.72 -17.13 -6.98
N PHE A 147 -8.26 -17.53 -5.83
CA PHE A 147 -9.05 -18.74 -5.64
C PHE A 147 -10.29 -18.78 -6.55
N ILE A 148 -11.15 -17.74 -6.52
CA ILE A 148 -12.36 -17.68 -7.36
C ILE A 148 -11.99 -17.86 -8.84
N ARG A 149 -10.93 -17.20 -9.32
CA ARG A 149 -10.47 -17.29 -10.71
C ARG A 149 -9.91 -18.67 -11.08
N LYS A 150 -9.17 -19.31 -10.16
CA LYS A 150 -8.68 -20.70 -10.30
C LYS A 150 -9.84 -21.70 -10.44
N MET A 151 -10.96 -21.42 -9.76
CA MET A 151 -12.13 -22.29 -9.72
C MET A 151 -13.21 -21.99 -10.78
N GLU A 152 -13.30 -20.76 -11.29
CA GLU A 152 -14.27 -20.31 -12.30
C GLU A 152 -14.39 -21.26 -13.52
N PRO A 153 -13.30 -21.69 -14.20
CA PRO A 153 -13.39 -22.57 -15.37
C PRO A 153 -13.99 -23.95 -15.07
N ARG A 154 -13.92 -24.40 -13.81
CA ARG A 154 -14.36 -25.74 -13.39
C ARG A 154 -15.86 -25.81 -13.09
N LYS A 155 -16.55 -24.66 -12.95
CA LYS A 155 -18.01 -24.56 -12.68
C LYS A 155 -18.49 -25.34 -11.43
N VAL A 156 -17.63 -25.43 -10.41
CA VAL A 156 -17.85 -26.18 -9.16
C VAL A 156 -18.29 -25.32 -7.97
N MET A 157 -18.18 -23.99 -8.08
CA MET A 157 -18.60 -23.06 -7.03
C MET A 157 -20.10 -22.79 -7.09
N ASP A 158 -20.75 -22.69 -5.94
CA ASP A 158 -22.08 -22.13 -5.80
C ASP A 158 -22.02 -20.62 -6.13
N THR A 159 -22.71 -20.27 -7.21
CA THR A 159 -22.80 -18.91 -7.73
C THR A 159 -23.45 -17.93 -6.74
N MET A 160 -24.31 -18.41 -5.82
CA MET A 160 -24.87 -17.58 -4.75
C MET A 160 -23.82 -17.24 -3.69
N LEU A 161 -22.91 -18.17 -3.37
CA LEU A 161 -21.78 -17.90 -2.47
C LEU A 161 -20.80 -16.92 -3.10
N VAL A 162 -20.45 -17.10 -4.38
CA VAL A 162 -19.62 -16.16 -5.15
C VAL A 162 -20.23 -14.75 -5.13
N SER A 163 -21.53 -14.61 -5.39
CA SER A 163 -22.23 -13.34 -5.31
C SER A 163 -22.16 -12.71 -3.92
N ARG A 164 -22.45 -13.47 -2.86
CA ARG A 164 -22.39 -12.98 -1.47
C ARG A 164 -20.98 -12.47 -1.14
N VAL A 165 -19.93 -13.22 -1.48
CA VAL A 165 -18.54 -12.83 -1.25
C VAL A 165 -18.22 -11.54 -2.02
N ARG A 166 -18.52 -11.45 -3.32
CA ARG A 166 -18.24 -10.22 -4.10
C ARG A 166 -19.03 -9.01 -3.61
N ILE A 167 -20.28 -9.18 -3.17
CA ILE A 167 -21.08 -8.09 -2.61
C ILE A 167 -20.42 -7.50 -1.34
N LEU A 168 -19.80 -8.32 -0.49
CA LEU A 168 -19.03 -7.81 0.67
C LEU A 168 -17.85 -6.94 0.21
N TYR A 169 -17.07 -7.39 -0.77
CA TYR A 169 -15.97 -6.59 -1.33
C TYR A 169 -16.44 -5.27 -1.95
N ILE A 170 -17.52 -5.29 -2.73
CA ILE A 170 -18.03 -4.08 -3.37
C ILE A 170 -18.60 -3.13 -2.33
N ARG A 171 -19.34 -3.61 -1.31
CA ARG A 171 -19.84 -2.76 -0.21
C ARG A 171 -18.70 -2.21 0.66
N SER A 172 -17.66 -2.99 0.91
CA SER A 172 -16.44 -2.53 1.57
C SER A 172 -15.74 -1.40 0.80
N LEU A 173 -15.74 -1.47 -0.54
CA LEU A 173 -15.27 -0.38 -1.40
C LEU A 173 -16.20 0.84 -1.36
N LEU A 174 -17.53 0.66 -1.46
CA LEU A 174 -18.53 1.74 -1.37
C LEU A 174 -18.47 2.52 -0.05
N ALA A 175 -18.26 1.82 1.07
CA ALA A 175 -18.13 2.44 2.40
C ALA A 175 -16.88 3.32 2.53
N ARG A 176 -15.82 3.02 1.76
CA ARG A 176 -14.50 3.67 1.86
C ARG A 176 -14.21 4.71 0.75
N SER A 177 -15.04 4.76 -0.29
CA SER A 177 -14.83 5.60 -1.47
C SER A 177 -16.02 6.52 -1.72
N PRO A 178 -15.98 7.81 -1.29
CA PRO A 178 -17.08 8.75 -1.44
C PRO A 178 -17.48 8.97 -2.92
N GLU A 179 -16.56 8.78 -3.86
CA GLU A 179 -16.79 8.98 -5.29
C GLU A 179 -17.77 7.96 -5.88
N LEU A 180 -17.90 6.79 -5.25
CA LEU A 180 -18.87 5.77 -5.62
C LEU A 180 -20.25 5.99 -4.99
N GLN A 181 -20.34 6.77 -3.90
CA GLN A 181 -21.63 7.12 -3.26
C GLN A 181 -22.46 8.07 -4.14
N SER A 182 -21.81 8.75 -5.09
CA SER A 182 -22.47 9.59 -6.11
C SER A 182 -23.18 8.82 -7.23
N ILE A 183 -23.02 7.49 -7.31
CA ILE A 183 -23.54 6.67 -8.40
C ILE A 183 -25.06 6.53 -8.25
N LYS A 184 -25.81 7.07 -9.21
CA LYS A 184 -27.25 6.84 -9.33
C LYS A 184 -27.50 5.43 -9.84
N VAL A 185 -28.38 4.70 -9.16
CA VAL A 185 -28.76 3.33 -9.50
C VAL A 185 -30.20 3.32 -10.00
N SER A 186 -30.47 2.52 -11.05
CA SER A 186 -31.83 2.32 -11.55
C SER A 186 -32.72 1.72 -10.45
N PRO A 187 -33.95 2.24 -10.25
CA PRO A 187 -34.85 1.70 -9.26
C PRO A 187 -35.42 0.35 -9.73
N ILE A 188 -35.92 -0.46 -8.79
CA ILE A 188 -36.22 -1.87 -8.99
C ILE A 188 -37.29 -2.14 -10.05
N GLU A 189 -38.23 -1.20 -10.24
CA GLU A 189 -39.35 -1.33 -11.17
C GLU A 189 -38.87 -1.40 -12.62
N ARG A 190 -37.66 -0.87 -12.92
CA ARG A 190 -37.01 -1.03 -14.24
C ARG A 190 -36.54 -2.46 -14.51
N PHE A 191 -36.38 -3.27 -13.48
CA PHE A 191 -35.94 -4.66 -13.58
C PHE A 191 -37.09 -5.68 -13.53
N LEU A 192 -38.34 -5.24 -13.39
CA LEU A 192 -39.52 -6.12 -13.26
C LEU A 192 -40.58 -5.77 -14.30
N GLU A 193 -40.95 -6.74 -15.15
CA GLU A 193 -41.98 -6.60 -16.18
C GLU A 193 -43.12 -7.60 -15.94
N LYS A 194 -44.37 -7.18 -16.15
CA LYS A 194 -45.55 -8.07 -16.10
C LYS A 194 -45.75 -8.71 -17.47
N SER A 195 -45.67 -10.04 -17.59
CA SER A 195 -45.60 -10.76 -18.90
C SER A 195 -46.73 -10.52 -19.93
N ASN A 196 -47.77 -9.77 -19.59
CA ASN A 196 -48.86 -9.36 -20.48
C ASN A 196 -48.72 -7.91 -21.03
N SER A 197 -47.64 -7.18 -20.72
CA SER A 197 -47.44 -5.76 -21.13
C SER A 197 -46.91 -5.55 -22.56
N THR A 198 -47.08 -6.52 -23.47
CA THR A 198 -46.62 -6.37 -24.86
C THR A 198 -47.44 -5.31 -25.63
N SER A 199 -46.84 -4.12 -25.76
CA SER A 199 -47.11 -3.10 -26.79
C SER A 199 -48.47 -2.40 -26.81
N ARG A 200 -48.52 -1.22 -26.18
CA ARG A 200 -49.32 -0.06 -26.65
C ARG A 200 -48.54 1.27 -26.55
N SER A 201 -47.28 1.26 -27.00
CA SER A 201 -46.51 2.48 -27.28
C SER A 201 -46.18 2.56 -28.77
N ARG A 202 -46.47 3.72 -29.37
CA ARG A 202 -46.61 3.92 -30.82
C ARG A 202 -45.25 4.04 -31.52
N GLY A 203 -45.09 3.32 -32.64
CA GLY A 203 -44.00 3.50 -33.59
C GLY A 203 -44.49 3.26 -35.02
N SER A 204 -45.13 4.26 -35.63
CA SER A 204 -45.59 4.18 -37.01
C SER A 204 -44.54 4.74 -37.96
N SER A 205 -43.86 3.89 -38.72
CA SER A 205 -43.13 4.29 -39.91
C SER A 205 -43.17 3.19 -40.97
N ARG A 206 -44.00 3.40 -42.00
CA ARG A 206 -43.93 2.66 -43.28
C ARG A 206 -42.59 2.99 -43.95
N GLY A 207 -41.91 2.00 -44.52
CA GLY A 207 -40.66 2.26 -45.26
C GLY A 207 -39.84 1.02 -45.62
N SER A 208 -40.35 0.17 -46.52
CA SER A 208 -39.58 -0.95 -47.07
C SER A 208 -38.66 -0.47 -48.20
N SER A 209 -37.36 -0.77 -48.14
CA SER A 209 -36.47 -0.92 -49.31
C SER A 209 -35.15 -1.61 -48.92
N PRO A 210 -34.62 -2.55 -49.73
CA PRO A 210 -33.42 -3.31 -49.38
C PRO A 210 -32.15 -2.78 -50.08
N GLY A 211 -31.03 -2.82 -49.35
CA GLY A 211 -29.69 -2.95 -49.95
C GLY A 211 -28.70 -1.81 -49.74
N ARG A 212 -27.68 -2.04 -48.90
CA ARG A 212 -26.24 -1.87 -49.19
C ARG A 212 -25.37 -2.25 -47.98
N SER A 213 -24.21 -2.82 -48.26
CA SER A 213 -23.17 -3.19 -47.28
C SER A 213 -22.02 -2.14 -47.30
N PRO A 214 -20.93 -2.28 -46.50
CA PRO A 214 -20.55 -1.27 -45.51
C PRO A 214 -19.43 -0.31 -45.96
N GLY A 215 -19.23 0.78 -45.20
CA GLY A 215 -18.11 1.70 -45.37
C GLY A 215 -17.68 2.35 -44.06
N TYR A 216 -16.38 2.29 -43.75
CA TYR A 216 -15.73 3.00 -42.63
C TYR A 216 -15.44 4.46 -43.03
N HIS A 217 -15.57 5.42 -42.09
CA HIS A 217 -14.48 6.33 -41.64
C HIS A 217 -14.93 7.27 -40.50
N HIS A 218 -13.95 7.80 -39.76
CA HIS A 218 -14.04 8.82 -38.69
C HIS A 218 -14.81 10.09 -39.13
N ASP A 219 -15.42 10.89 -38.24
CA ASP A 219 -14.70 11.63 -37.19
C ASP A 219 -15.55 12.12 -35.98
N HIS A 220 -14.89 12.70 -34.98
CA HIS A 220 -15.44 13.20 -33.70
C HIS A 220 -16.37 14.45 -33.83
N VAL A 221 -17.38 14.55 -32.95
CA VAL A 221 -17.58 15.67 -31.97
C VAL A 221 -18.90 15.52 -31.18
N SER A 222 -18.76 15.37 -29.85
CA SER A 222 -19.60 15.91 -28.76
C SER A 222 -21.14 15.91 -28.85
N ARG A 223 -21.80 15.05 -28.03
CA ARG A 223 -22.61 15.44 -26.83
C ARG A 223 -23.49 14.29 -26.31
N VAL A 224 -23.48 14.12 -24.99
CA VAL A 224 -24.59 13.65 -24.12
C VAL A 224 -25.59 12.66 -24.74
N ALA A 225 -25.18 11.40 -24.87
CA ALA A 225 -26.07 10.27 -25.13
C ALA A 225 -25.61 9.03 -24.33
N LEU A 226 -25.45 9.20 -23.01
CA LEU A 226 -25.28 8.05 -22.11
C LEU A 226 -26.62 7.32 -21.97
N ILE A 227 -26.84 6.41 -22.92
CA ILE A 227 -27.43 5.09 -22.65
C ILE A 227 -28.79 5.17 -21.94
N ASP A 228 -29.85 5.39 -22.73
CA ASP A 228 -31.13 4.76 -22.43
C ASP A 228 -31.00 3.28 -22.87
N GLU A 229 -30.24 2.51 -22.09
CA GLU A 229 -30.28 1.05 -22.18
C GLU A 229 -31.70 0.67 -21.80
N ASN A 230 -32.48 0.33 -22.82
CA ASN A 230 -33.84 -0.17 -22.68
C ASN A 230 -33.75 -1.60 -22.12
N VAL A 231 -33.37 -1.71 -20.84
CA VAL A 231 -33.25 -2.97 -20.10
C VAL A 231 -34.62 -3.61 -20.08
N GLN A 232 -34.80 -4.62 -20.91
CA GLN A 232 -36.01 -5.44 -20.90
C GLN A 232 -36.13 -6.08 -19.52
N GLY A 233 -37.15 -5.71 -18.75
CA GLY A 233 -37.31 -6.16 -17.37
C GLY A 233 -37.51 -7.69 -17.26
N PHE A 234 -37.24 -8.23 -16.09
CA PHE A 234 -37.51 -9.62 -15.76
C PHE A 234 -39.02 -9.89 -15.84
N LYS A 235 -39.44 -10.76 -16.75
CA LYS A 235 -40.86 -11.03 -17.03
C LYS A 235 -41.46 -12.00 -16.01
N VAL A 236 -42.16 -11.45 -15.02
CA VAL A 236 -42.80 -12.22 -13.94
C VAL A 236 -44.09 -12.88 -14.46
N ASN A 237 -44.02 -14.15 -14.86
CA ASN A 237 -45.12 -14.89 -15.50
C ASN A 237 -46.03 -15.65 -14.51
N ILE A 238 -46.62 -14.94 -13.54
CA ILE A 238 -47.51 -15.57 -12.56
C ILE A 238 -48.95 -15.66 -13.11
N LYS A 239 -49.19 -16.61 -14.03
CA LYS A 239 -50.54 -16.97 -14.45
C LYS A 239 -51.33 -17.60 -13.31
N GLN A 240 -52.58 -17.15 -13.13
CA GLN A 240 -53.65 -17.93 -12.50
C GLN A 240 -53.98 -19.12 -13.41
N GLU A 241 -53.97 -20.35 -12.90
CA GLU A 241 -54.30 -21.53 -13.71
C GLU A 241 -55.77 -21.51 -14.12
N LYS A 242 -56.03 -21.27 -15.41
CA LYS A 242 -57.38 -21.40 -15.96
C LYS A 242 -57.72 -22.89 -16.06
N LYS A 243 -58.73 -23.31 -15.29
CA LYS A 243 -59.28 -24.67 -15.15
C LYS A 243 -59.13 -25.53 -16.43
N SER A 244 -58.17 -26.44 -16.44
CA SER A 244 -58.17 -27.55 -17.40
C SER A 244 -59.26 -28.55 -16.99
N LYS A 245 -60.25 -28.79 -17.85
CA LYS A 245 -61.39 -29.67 -17.51
C LYS A 245 -60.96 -31.10 -17.14
N PHE A 246 -59.79 -31.53 -17.59
CA PHE A 246 -59.23 -32.85 -17.27
C PHE A 246 -58.61 -32.93 -15.86
N SER A 247 -58.06 -31.82 -15.32
CA SER A 247 -57.46 -31.85 -13.98
C SER A 247 -58.49 -32.01 -12.87
N SER A 248 -59.69 -31.41 -13.02
CA SER A 248 -60.76 -31.54 -12.02
C SER A 248 -61.33 -32.96 -11.91
N ILE A 249 -61.30 -33.74 -13.00
CA ILE A 249 -61.77 -35.14 -13.01
C ILE A 249 -60.77 -36.05 -12.30
N VAL A 250 -59.46 -35.86 -12.56
CA VAL A 250 -58.39 -36.64 -11.92
C VAL A 250 -58.26 -36.30 -10.42
N LEU A 251 -58.46 -35.04 -10.02
CA LEU A 251 -58.48 -34.64 -8.61
C LEU A 251 -59.67 -35.25 -7.86
N LYS A 252 -60.87 -35.28 -8.47
CA LYS A 252 -62.06 -35.93 -7.90
C LYS A 252 -61.90 -37.44 -7.74
N LEU A 253 -61.25 -38.11 -8.70
CA LEU A 253 -60.92 -39.53 -8.60
C LEU A 253 -59.87 -39.86 -7.51
N ARG A 254 -59.10 -38.88 -7.03
CA ARG A 254 -58.11 -39.04 -5.95
C ARG A 254 -58.62 -38.58 -4.58
N GLY A 255 -59.86 -38.10 -4.48
CA GLY A 255 -60.42 -37.61 -3.21
C GLY A 255 -59.74 -36.36 -2.66
N ILE A 256 -59.12 -35.54 -3.53
CA ILE A 256 -58.42 -34.32 -3.14
C ILE A 256 -59.36 -33.12 -3.29
N GLU A 257 -59.51 -32.36 -2.21
CA GLU A 257 -60.45 -31.24 -2.11
C GLU A 257 -60.15 -30.11 -3.12
N GLU A 258 -61.17 -29.63 -3.83
CA GLU A 258 -61.03 -28.76 -5.02
C GLU A 258 -60.64 -27.31 -4.67
N GLU A 259 -60.46 -26.98 -3.40
CA GLU A 259 -60.18 -25.62 -2.91
C GLU A 259 -58.73 -25.36 -2.50
N THR A 260 -58.07 -26.32 -1.84
CA THR A 260 -56.69 -26.16 -1.35
C THR A 260 -55.67 -25.93 -2.48
N TRP A 261 -55.96 -26.42 -3.69
CA TRP A 261 -55.11 -26.30 -4.86
C TRP A 261 -55.30 -24.99 -5.65
N ARG A 262 -56.34 -24.18 -5.38
CA ARG A 262 -56.69 -23.04 -6.23
C ARG A 262 -55.77 -21.82 -6.14
N GLN A 263 -54.89 -21.74 -5.15
CA GLN A 263 -54.17 -20.50 -4.81
C GLN A 263 -52.65 -20.63 -4.64
N HIS A 264 -52.09 -21.82 -4.41
CA HIS A 264 -50.67 -21.98 -4.07
C HIS A 264 -49.75 -22.09 -5.30
N VAL A 265 -48.61 -21.39 -5.30
CA VAL A 265 -47.55 -21.61 -6.30
C VAL A 265 -46.87 -22.95 -6.01
N THR A 266 -46.96 -23.90 -6.95
CA THR A 266 -46.28 -25.18 -6.85
C THR A 266 -44.76 -25.03 -6.89
N GLY A 267 -44.04 -25.88 -6.15
CA GLY A 267 -42.57 -25.81 -6.06
C GLY A 267 -41.84 -25.92 -7.41
N GLY A 268 -42.42 -26.63 -8.39
CA GLY A 268 -41.91 -26.66 -9.76
C GLY A 268 -41.93 -25.29 -10.46
N LYS A 269 -42.98 -24.49 -10.23
CA LYS A 269 -43.12 -23.14 -10.78
C LYS A 269 -42.26 -22.11 -10.04
N LEU A 270 -42.01 -22.30 -8.74
CA LEU A 270 -40.98 -21.52 -8.03
C LEU A 270 -39.59 -21.78 -8.62
N ARG A 271 -39.25 -23.05 -8.89
CA ARG A 271 -37.98 -23.42 -9.54
C ARG A 271 -37.84 -22.84 -10.95
N GLU A 272 -38.91 -22.86 -11.75
CA GLU A 272 -38.96 -22.21 -13.07
C GLU A 272 -38.65 -20.72 -12.96
N ILE A 273 -39.36 -20.00 -12.06
CA ILE A 273 -39.12 -18.57 -11.80
C ILE A 273 -37.67 -18.31 -11.33
N THR A 274 -37.09 -19.16 -10.49
CA THR A 274 -35.70 -19.04 -10.03
C THR A 274 -34.70 -19.20 -11.18
N GLU A 275 -34.88 -20.18 -12.08
CA GLU A 275 -33.98 -20.35 -13.23
C GLU A 275 -34.18 -19.25 -14.30
N GLU A 276 -35.40 -18.77 -14.54
CA GLU A 276 -35.66 -17.60 -15.41
C GLU A 276 -35.02 -16.33 -14.83
N ALA A 277 -35.18 -16.08 -13.53
CA ALA A 277 -34.56 -14.95 -12.83
C ALA A 277 -33.03 -15.03 -12.88
N LYS A 278 -32.47 -16.24 -12.69
CA LYS A 278 -31.05 -16.50 -12.85
C LYS A 278 -30.56 -16.18 -14.24
N ALA A 279 -31.25 -16.66 -15.29
CA ALA A 279 -30.90 -16.39 -16.68
C ALA A 279 -30.93 -14.88 -17.00
N PHE A 280 -31.89 -14.13 -16.47
CA PHE A 280 -31.98 -12.67 -16.61
C PHE A 280 -30.82 -11.91 -15.94
N ALA A 281 -30.31 -12.43 -14.82
CA ALA A 281 -29.28 -11.76 -14.04
C ALA A 281 -27.84 -12.01 -14.53
N ILE A 282 -27.60 -13.02 -15.39
CA ILE A 282 -26.25 -13.33 -15.88
C ILE A 282 -25.71 -12.17 -16.73
N GLY A 283 -24.59 -11.58 -16.30
CA GLY A 283 -23.97 -10.44 -16.97
C GLY A 283 -24.68 -9.08 -16.75
N ASN A 284 -25.77 -9.04 -15.98
CA ASN A 284 -26.55 -7.82 -15.79
C ASN A 284 -25.89 -6.88 -14.75
N LYS A 285 -24.99 -6.01 -15.22
CA LYS A 285 -24.26 -5.04 -14.37
C LYS A 285 -25.17 -4.01 -13.70
N ALA A 286 -26.27 -3.61 -14.34
CA ALA A 286 -27.22 -2.68 -13.75
C ALA A 286 -27.96 -3.31 -12.56
N LEU A 287 -28.33 -4.58 -12.65
CA LEU A 287 -28.89 -5.35 -11.54
C LEU A 287 -27.83 -5.61 -10.45
N ALA A 288 -26.58 -5.88 -10.84
CA ALA A 288 -25.46 -5.99 -9.90
C ALA A 288 -25.31 -4.71 -9.05
N ALA A 289 -25.43 -3.53 -9.68
CA ALA A 289 -25.41 -2.25 -9.00
C ALA A 289 -26.57 -2.10 -8.00
N LEU A 290 -27.79 -2.51 -8.37
CA LEU A 290 -28.94 -2.55 -7.46
C LEU A 290 -28.66 -3.40 -6.21
N PHE A 291 -28.10 -4.60 -6.39
CA PHE A 291 -27.78 -5.49 -5.26
C PHE A 291 -26.71 -4.97 -4.31
N VAL A 292 -25.68 -4.27 -4.79
CA VAL A 292 -24.61 -3.77 -3.91
C VAL A 292 -25.03 -2.51 -3.15
N HIS A 293 -25.75 -1.59 -3.80
CA HIS A 293 -26.20 -0.32 -3.22
C HIS A 293 -27.47 -0.45 -2.37
N THR A 294 -28.33 -1.45 -2.62
CA THR A 294 -29.56 -1.66 -1.83
C THR A 294 -29.37 -2.76 -0.77
N PRO A 295 -29.71 -2.53 0.51
CA PRO A 295 -29.74 -3.58 1.52
C PRO A 295 -30.68 -4.72 1.13
N ALA A 296 -30.28 -5.98 1.31
CA ALA A 296 -31.07 -7.13 0.83
C ALA A 296 -32.51 -7.19 1.40
N GLY A 297 -32.70 -6.75 2.65
CA GLY A 297 -34.03 -6.66 3.27
C GLY A 297 -34.92 -5.54 2.71
N GLU A 298 -34.31 -4.47 2.18
CA GLU A 298 -35.03 -3.44 1.42
C GLU A 298 -35.40 -3.97 0.04
N LEU A 299 -34.44 -4.54 -0.69
CA LEU A 299 -34.67 -5.10 -2.02
C LEU A 299 -35.81 -6.15 -2.00
N GLN A 300 -35.79 -7.06 -1.02
CA GLN A 300 -36.86 -8.03 -0.84
C GLN A 300 -38.21 -7.40 -0.43
N ARG A 301 -38.22 -6.28 0.30
CA ARG A 301 -39.46 -5.52 0.56
C ARG A 301 -40.00 -4.91 -0.73
N GLN A 302 -39.16 -4.31 -1.56
CA GLN A 302 -39.58 -3.67 -2.79
C GLN A 302 -40.10 -4.68 -3.82
N ILE A 303 -39.47 -5.86 -3.98
CA ILE A 303 -40.00 -6.94 -4.83
C ILE A 303 -41.39 -7.37 -4.35
N ARG A 304 -41.59 -7.51 -3.03
CA ARG A 304 -42.90 -7.88 -2.46
C ARG A 304 -43.95 -6.79 -2.68
N ALA A 305 -43.59 -5.51 -2.55
CA ALA A 305 -44.48 -4.39 -2.86
C ALA A 305 -44.90 -4.42 -4.34
N TRP A 306 -43.94 -4.47 -5.26
CA TRP A 306 -44.20 -4.54 -6.70
C TRP A 306 -45.05 -5.76 -7.08
N LEU A 307 -44.77 -6.94 -6.51
CA LEU A 307 -45.56 -8.15 -6.74
C LEU A 307 -47.01 -8.03 -6.24
N ALA A 308 -47.24 -7.38 -5.09
CA ALA A 308 -48.58 -7.11 -4.61
C ALA A 308 -49.32 -6.11 -5.52
N GLU A 309 -48.67 -5.00 -5.88
CA GLU A 309 -49.23 -3.95 -6.76
C GLU A 309 -49.55 -4.45 -8.18
N ASN A 310 -48.82 -5.44 -8.69
CA ASN A 310 -48.97 -5.92 -10.07
C ASN A 310 -49.85 -7.18 -10.20
N PHE A 311 -50.20 -7.86 -9.11
CA PHE A 311 -50.96 -9.10 -9.13
C PHE A 311 -52.05 -9.11 -8.05
N ASP A 312 -53.27 -8.71 -8.43
CA ASP A 312 -54.42 -8.47 -7.53
C ASP A 312 -54.76 -9.64 -6.58
N PHE A 313 -54.44 -10.89 -6.97
CA PHE A 313 -54.65 -12.09 -6.15
C PHE A 313 -53.56 -12.33 -5.08
N LEU A 314 -52.42 -11.62 -5.17
CA LEU A 314 -51.38 -11.58 -4.14
C LEU A 314 -51.61 -10.41 -3.16
N SER A 315 -52.24 -9.32 -3.61
CA SER A 315 -52.68 -8.21 -2.75
C SER A 315 -54.01 -8.53 -2.06
N VAL A 316 -53.96 -9.21 -0.91
CA VAL A 316 -55.20 -9.51 -0.17
C VAL A 316 -55.76 -8.28 0.52
N THR A 317 -56.85 -7.77 -0.04
CA THR A 317 -57.83 -6.90 0.62
C THR A 317 -59.18 -7.63 0.78
N GLY A 318 -59.16 -8.92 1.13
CA GLY A 318 -60.39 -9.71 1.27
C GLY A 318 -60.24 -11.06 1.99
N GLY A 319 -60.80 -11.13 3.20
CA GLY A 319 -61.46 -12.32 3.76
C GLY A 319 -60.63 -13.54 4.19
N ASP A 320 -60.38 -13.64 5.51
CA ASP A 320 -60.50 -14.88 6.30
C ASP A 320 -59.90 -16.20 5.76
N VAL A 321 -58.60 -16.19 5.40
CA VAL A 321 -57.75 -17.38 5.61
C VAL A 321 -56.43 -16.96 6.26
N ALA A 322 -56.25 -17.29 7.53
CA ALA A 322 -55.07 -16.91 8.30
C ALA A 322 -53.79 -17.59 7.77
N GLY A 323 -52.96 -16.84 7.02
CA GLY A 323 -51.55 -17.15 6.77
C GLY A 323 -51.14 -17.53 5.34
N GLY A 324 -52.07 -17.77 4.40
CA GLY A 324 -51.74 -18.33 3.07
C GLY A 324 -51.01 -17.38 2.11
N THR A 325 -51.62 -16.23 1.81
CA THR A 325 -51.18 -15.35 0.70
C THR A 325 -49.91 -14.55 1.00
N THR A 326 -49.71 -14.12 2.25
CA THR A 326 -48.45 -13.49 2.70
C THR A 326 -47.26 -14.43 2.50
N GLY A 327 -47.44 -15.73 2.76
CA GLY A 327 -46.42 -16.75 2.52
C GLY A 327 -46.11 -16.95 1.03
N GLN A 328 -47.12 -16.88 0.16
CA GLN A 328 -46.93 -16.97 -1.29
C GLN A 328 -46.11 -15.80 -1.84
N LEU A 329 -46.34 -14.58 -1.33
CA LEU A 329 -45.57 -13.38 -1.68
C LEU A 329 -44.11 -13.47 -1.21
N GLU A 330 -43.88 -14.02 -0.01
CA GLU A 330 -42.54 -14.29 0.52
C GLU A 330 -41.79 -15.34 -0.32
N LEU A 331 -42.45 -16.45 -0.67
CA LEU A 331 -41.89 -17.49 -1.54
C LEU A 331 -41.51 -16.97 -2.94
N LEU A 332 -42.40 -16.21 -3.58
CA LEU A 332 -42.15 -15.64 -4.91
C LEU A 332 -41.02 -14.61 -4.89
N SER A 333 -41.02 -13.68 -3.93
CA SER A 333 -39.92 -12.70 -3.81
C SER A 333 -38.58 -13.37 -3.53
N THR A 334 -38.57 -14.46 -2.75
CA THR A 334 -37.36 -15.24 -2.46
C THR A 334 -36.87 -15.98 -3.70
N ALA A 335 -37.78 -16.63 -4.45
CA ALA A 335 -37.43 -17.32 -5.70
C ALA A 335 -36.79 -16.38 -6.74
N ILE A 336 -37.28 -15.13 -6.85
CA ILE A 336 -36.70 -14.09 -7.71
C ILE A 336 -35.35 -13.62 -7.16
N MET A 337 -35.26 -13.29 -5.87
CA MET A 337 -34.01 -12.85 -5.22
C MET A 337 -32.88 -13.88 -5.33
N ASP A 338 -33.17 -15.15 -5.05
CA ASP A 338 -32.18 -16.23 -5.10
C ASP A 338 -31.76 -16.53 -6.54
N GLY A 339 -32.70 -16.48 -7.49
CA GLY A 339 -32.40 -16.58 -8.92
C GLY A 339 -31.46 -15.45 -9.36
N TRP A 340 -31.82 -14.19 -9.08
CA TRP A 340 -30.98 -13.03 -9.36
C TRP A 340 -29.59 -13.15 -8.71
N MET A 341 -29.51 -13.52 -7.43
CA MET A 341 -28.25 -13.75 -6.72
C MET A 341 -27.39 -14.84 -7.37
N ALA A 342 -27.98 -15.95 -7.84
CA ALA A 342 -27.25 -16.99 -8.55
C ALA A 342 -26.75 -16.50 -9.93
N GLY A 343 -27.58 -15.76 -10.67
CA GLY A 343 -27.21 -15.26 -12.00
C GLY A 343 -26.08 -14.23 -11.94
N LEU A 344 -26.13 -13.31 -10.98
CA LEU A 344 -25.10 -12.27 -10.78
C LEU A 344 -23.70 -12.81 -10.50
N GLY A 345 -23.60 -14.03 -9.95
CA GLY A 345 -22.35 -14.73 -9.64
C GLY A 345 -22.00 -15.83 -10.64
N THR A 346 -22.73 -15.95 -11.73
CA THR A 346 -22.45 -16.88 -12.82
C THR A 346 -21.47 -16.25 -13.80
N ALA A 347 -20.25 -16.81 -13.90
CA ALA A 347 -19.20 -16.28 -14.77
C ALA A 347 -19.50 -16.47 -16.27
N GLN A 348 -19.20 -15.45 -17.09
CA GLN A 348 -19.34 -15.48 -18.55
C GLN A 348 -17.98 -15.35 -19.27
N PRO A 349 -17.29 -16.45 -19.62
CA PRO A 349 -16.05 -16.40 -20.38
C PRO A 349 -16.19 -15.61 -21.70
N PRO A 350 -15.20 -14.78 -22.09
CA PRO A 350 -13.88 -14.62 -21.48
C PRO A 350 -13.89 -13.80 -20.18
N SER A 351 -14.97 -13.06 -19.89
CA SER A 351 -15.11 -12.25 -18.68
C SER A 351 -15.39 -13.08 -17.41
N THR A 352 -15.46 -12.38 -16.27
CA THR A 352 -15.93 -12.91 -14.98
C THR A 352 -17.45 -12.65 -14.83
N ASP A 353 -18.03 -12.95 -13.68
CA ASP A 353 -19.46 -12.68 -13.40
C ASP A 353 -19.79 -11.18 -13.29
N ALA A 354 -21.09 -10.85 -13.25
CA ALA A 354 -21.57 -9.47 -13.30
C ALA A 354 -21.08 -8.62 -12.13
N LEU A 355 -20.98 -9.20 -10.93
CA LEU A 355 -20.43 -8.54 -9.75
C LEU A 355 -18.91 -8.36 -9.87
N GLY A 356 -18.20 -9.32 -10.46
CA GLY A 356 -16.77 -9.20 -10.75
C GLY A 356 -16.45 -8.08 -11.74
N GLN A 357 -17.27 -7.93 -12.78
CA GLN A 357 -17.17 -6.82 -13.73
C GLN A 357 -17.44 -5.47 -13.05
N LEU A 358 -18.52 -5.37 -12.26
CA LEU A 358 -18.85 -4.16 -11.50
C LEU A 358 -17.75 -3.77 -10.51
N LEU A 359 -17.16 -4.74 -9.81
CA LEU A 359 -16.03 -4.51 -8.91
C LEU A 359 -14.82 -3.95 -9.67
N SER A 360 -14.52 -4.46 -10.87
CA SER A 360 -13.45 -3.90 -11.71
C SER A 360 -13.74 -2.45 -12.12
N GLU A 361 -14.96 -2.15 -12.57
CA GLU A 361 -15.37 -0.79 -12.95
C GLU A 361 -15.28 0.19 -11.77
N TYR A 362 -15.74 -0.21 -10.59
CA TYR A 362 -15.72 0.61 -9.40
C TYR A 362 -14.28 0.83 -8.90
N SER A 363 -13.44 -0.21 -8.88
CA SER A 363 -12.02 -0.07 -8.53
C SER A 363 -11.28 0.85 -9.49
N LYS A 364 -11.50 0.72 -10.81
CA LYS A 364 -10.93 1.64 -11.83
C LYS A 364 -11.37 3.09 -11.61
N ARG A 365 -12.64 3.31 -11.25
CA ARG A 365 -13.17 4.66 -10.94
C ARG A 365 -12.52 5.26 -9.69
N VAL A 366 -12.31 4.48 -8.65
CA VAL A 366 -11.59 4.91 -7.42
C VAL A 366 -10.14 5.27 -7.74
N TYR A 367 -9.41 4.41 -8.47
CA TYR A 367 -8.03 4.71 -8.86
C TYR A 367 -7.92 5.94 -9.75
N THR A 368 -8.85 6.13 -10.69
CA THR A 368 -8.88 7.33 -11.55
C THR A 368 -9.11 8.61 -10.73
N SER A 369 -10.03 8.57 -9.76
CA SER A 369 -10.24 9.69 -8.81
C SER A 369 -8.98 10.03 -8.02
N GLN A 370 -8.35 9.03 -7.42
CA GLN A 370 -7.14 9.23 -6.61
C GLN A 370 -5.98 9.79 -7.44
N LEU A 371 -5.81 9.32 -8.68
CA LEU A 371 -4.80 9.85 -9.60
C LEU A 371 -5.09 11.28 -10.04
N GLN A 372 -6.36 11.64 -10.26
CA GLN A 372 -6.75 13.02 -10.55
C GLN A 372 -6.47 13.94 -9.36
N HIS A 373 -6.88 13.55 -8.15
CA HIS A 373 -6.61 14.32 -6.93
C HIS A 373 -5.10 14.52 -6.66
N LEU A 374 -4.26 13.50 -6.91
CA LEU A 374 -2.80 13.66 -6.85
C LEU A 374 -2.27 14.60 -7.94
N LYS A 375 -2.88 14.61 -9.13
CA LYS A 375 -2.53 15.55 -10.19
C LYS A 375 -2.87 17.00 -9.80
N ASP A 376 -4.03 17.22 -9.19
CA ASP A 376 -4.47 18.55 -8.75
C ASP A 376 -3.56 19.11 -7.64
N ILE A 377 -3.12 18.25 -6.71
CA ILE A 377 -2.07 18.58 -5.73
C ILE A 377 -0.73 18.86 -6.42
N ALA A 378 -0.28 18.01 -7.35
CA ALA A 378 0.99 18.20 -8.05
C ALA A 378 1.02 19.50 -8.84
N GLY A 379 -0.07 19.84 -9.54
CA GLY A 379 -0.22 21.10 -10.27
C GLY A 379 -0.18 22.31 -9.35
N THR A 380 -0.84 22.24 -8.18
CA THR A 380 -0.82 23.32 -7.17
C THR A 380 0.61 23.56 -6.64
N LEU A 381 1.29 22.49 -6.20
CA LEU A 381 2.69 22.54 -5.76
C LEU A 381 3.63 22.98 -6.90
N ALA A 382 3.31 22.66 -8.15
CA ALA A 382 4.15 23.04 -9.28
C ALA A 382 4.08 24.53 -9.61
N THR A 383 2.98 25.20 -9.29
CA THR A 383 2.82 26.66 -9.44
C THR A 383 3.26 27.48 -8.22
N GLU A 384 3.69 26.83 -7.13
CA GLU A 384 4.14 27.50 -5.91
C GLU A 384 5.59 28.02 -6.09
N GLU A 385 5.80 29.32 -5.85
CA GLU A 385 7.12 29.96 -5.85
C GLU A 385 7.89 29.61 -4.58
N ALA A 386 9.22 29.56 -4.65
CA ALA A 386 10.07 29.21 -3.51
C ALA A 386 10.84 30.43 -3.00
N ASP A 387 10.57 30.88 -1.77
CA ASP A 387 11.17 32.11 -1.21
C ASP A 387 12.58 31.92 -0.63
N ASP A 388 12.85 30.71 -0.11
CA ASP A 388 14.06 30.37 0.63
C ASP A 388 14.49 28.88 0.43
N PRO A 389 15.75 28.52 0.79
CA PRO A 389 16.26 27.15 0.60
C PRO A 389 15.50 26.06 1.38
N VAL A 390 14.84 26.39 2.49
CA VAL A 390 14.03 25.45 3.28
C VAL A 390 12.70 25.21 2.56
N HIS A 391 12.13 26.23 1.92
CA HIS A 391 10.93 26.11 1.09
C HIS A 391 11.18 25.28 -0.16
N VAL A 392 12.30 25.50 -0.88
CA VAL A 392 12.74 24.65 -2.00
C VAL A 392 12.80 23.17 -1.61
N SER A 393 13.43 22.87 -0.47
CA SER A 393 13.55 21.49 0.03
C SER A 393 12.19 20.85 0.36
N LYS A 394 11.26 21.63 0.95
CA LYS A 394 9.88 21.18 1.22
C LYS A 394 9.09 20.93 -0.07
N LEU A 395 9.13 21.86 -1.03
CA LEU A 395 8.45 21.76 -2.32
C LEU A 395 8.91 20.53 -3.11
N ARG A 396 10.23 20.36 -3.20
CA ARG A 396 10.86 19.18 -3.80
C ARG A 396 10.36 17.89 -3.13
N SER A 397 10.45 17.80 -1.81
CA SER A 397 10.04 16.59 -1.06
C SER A 397 8.54 16.30 -1.20
N ALA A 398 7.70 17.33 -1.26
CA ALA A 398 6.26 17.19 -1.48
C ALA A 398 5.95 16.62 -2.89
N LEU A 399 6.58 17.15 -3.94
CA LEU A 399 6.43 16.65 -5.32
C LEU A 399 6.99 15.23 -5.48
N GLU A 400 8.17 14.92 -4.91
CA GLU A 400 8.72 13.55 -4.88
C GLU A 400 7.76 12.56 -4.19
N SER A 401 7.11 12.98 -3.09
CA SER A 401 6.13 12.18 -2.36
C SER A 401 4.85 11.93 -3.17
N VAL A 402 4.34 12.97 -3.84
CA VAL A 402 3.16 12.87 -4.71
C VAL A 402 3.43 11.93 -5.89
N ASP A 403 4.58 12.03 -6.55
CA ASP A 403 4.94 11.13 -7.65
C ASP A 403 5.21 9.69 -7.19
N HIS A 404 5.86 9.50 -6.04
CA HIS A 404 5.97 8.17 -5.43
C HIS A 404 4.58 7.55 -5.16
N LYS A 405 3.64 8.33 -4.61
CA LYS A 405 2.27 7.88 -4.33
C LYS A 405 1.49 7.59 -5.62
N ARG A 406 1.66 8.40 -6.67
CA ARG A 406 1.14 8.18 -8.03
C ARG A 406 1.63 6.84 -8.60
N ARG A 407 2.94 6.60 -8.56
CA ARG A 407 3.55 5.33 -9.03
C ARG A 407 3.06 4.11 -8.25
N LYS A 408 2.91 4.23 -6.92
CA LYS A 408 2.34 3.16 -6.08
C LYS A 408 0.89 2.82 -6.45
N ILE A 409 0.04 3.84 -6.66
CA ILE A 409 -1.35 3.63 -7.11
C ILE A 409 -1.40 3.02 -8.50
N MET A 410 -0.59 3.51 -9.45
CA MET A 410 -0.49 2.94 -10.80
C MET A 410 -0.08 1.47 -10.79
N GLN A 411 0.85 1.09 -9.91
CA GLN A 411 1.26 -0.30 -9.77
C GLN A 411 0.14 -1.16 -9.14
N GLN A 412 -0.50 -0.67 -8.08
CA GLN A 412 -1.64 -1.37 -7.47
C GLN A 412 -2.78 -1.58 -8.47
N MET A 413 -3.11 -0.57 -9.26
CA MET A 413 -4.15 -0.63 -10.30
C MET A 413 -3.86 -1.71 -11.35
N ARG A 414 -2.58 -1.92 -11.74
CA ARG A 414 -2.18 -3.01 -12.63
C ARG A 414 -2.39 -4.38 -11.98
N THR A 415 -1.93 -4.56 -10.74
CA THR A 415 -2.11 -5.80 -9.97
C THR A 415 -3.58 -6.12 -9.77
N ASP A 416 -4.39 -5.13 -9.36
CA ASP A 416 -5.83 -5.28 -9.16
C ASP A 416 -6.58 -5.55 -10.47
N THR A 417 -6.18 -4.92 -11.59
CA THR A 417 -6.73 -5.26 -12.91
C THR A 417 -6.41 -6.70 -13.27
N ALA A 418 -5.16 -7.13 -13.10
CA ALA A 418 -4.74 -8.51 -13.30
C ALA A 418 -5.47 -9.50 -12.35
N LEU A 419 -6.00 -9.07 -11.21
CA LEU A 419 -6.81 -9.84 -10.25
C LEU A 419 -8.35 -9.70 -10.43
N LEU A 420 -8.85 -8.72 -11.20
CA LEU A 420 -10.28 -8.47 -11.37
C LEU A 420 -10.80 -8.71 -12.80
N THR A 421 -9.97 -8.56 -13.83
CA THR A 421 -10.35 -8.84 -15.24
C THR A 421 -9.59 -10.02 -15.84
N LYS A 422 -10.31 -10.92 -16.51
CA LYS A 422 -9.73 -11.97 -17.38
C LYS A 422 -9.34 -11.47 -18.78
N GLU A 423 -9.80 -10.27 -19.15
CA GLU A 423 -9.55 -9.68 -20.46
C GLU A 423 -8.17 -9.01 -20.49
N GLU A 424 -7.18 -9.72 -21.06
CA GLU A 424 -5.86 -9.19 -21.41
C GLU A 424 -5.95 -8.19 -22.57
N GLY A 425 -6.56 -7.03 -22.32
CA GLY A 425 -6.81 -6.04 -23.37
C GLY A 425 -7.59 -4.79 -22.97
N GLY A 426 -7.99 -4.65 -21.69
CA GLY A 426 -8.66 -3.44 -21.22
C GLY A 426 -7.83 -2.19 -21.55
N SER A 427 -8.44 -1.23 -22.27
CA SER A 427 -7.74 -0.03 -22.76
C SER A 427 -6.97 0.66 -21.62
N PRO A 428 -5.69 1.02 -21.82
CA PRO A 428 -4.92 1.66 -20.76
C PRO A 428 -5.66 2.93 -20.31
N ILE A 429 -5.95 3.01 -19.02
CA ILE A 429 -6.54 4.22 -18.43
C ILE A 429 -5.62 5.38 -18.81
N ARG A 430 -6.18 6.37 -19.50
CA ARG A 430 -5.42 7.48 -20.05
C ARG A 430 -4.86 8.30 -18.89
N ASN A 431 -3.59 8.04 -18.56
CA ASN A 431 -2.89 8.74 -17.50
C ASN A 431 -2.99 10.26 -17.74
N PRO A 432 -3.27 11.07 -16.71
CA PRO A 432 -3.14 12.51 -16.85
C PRO A 432 -1.70 12.84 -17.24
N PRO A 433 -1.46 13.76 -18.19
CA PRO A 433 -0.11 14.22 -18.50
C PRO A 433 0.47 14.91 -17.26
N THR A 434 1.74 14.62 -16.94
CA THR A 434 2.49 15.20 -15.82
C THR A 434 3.74 15.95 -16.24
N ALA A 435 3.89 16.26 -17.54
CA ALA A 435 5.14 16.79 -18.09
C ALA A 435 5.57 18.14 -17.48
N ALA A 436 4.62 18.98 -17.03
CA ALA A 436 4.93 20.26 -16.37
C ALA A 436 5.39 20.03 -14.93
N GLU A 437 4.73 19.12 -14.22
CA GLU A 437 5.02 18.72 -12.85
C GLU A 437 6.34 17.96 -12.74
N ASP A 438 6.64 17.08 -13.71
CA ASP A 438 7.90 16.35 -13.86
C ASP A 438 9.05 17.32 -14.18
N ALA A 439 8.83 18.32 -15.05
CA ALA A 439 9.80 19.39 -15.34
C ALA A 439 10.05 20.31 -14.13
N ARG A 440 9.00 20.64 -13.36
CA ARG A 440 9.13 21.41 -12.11
C ARG A 440 9.95 20.66 -11.07
N LEU A 441 9.71 19.36 -10.90
CA LEU A 441 10.50 18.54 -10.00
C LEU A 441 11.98 18.51 -10.42
N ALA A 442 12.27 18.37 -11.73
CA ALA A 442 13.64 18.45 -12.24
C ALA A 442 14.30 19.81 -11.94
N SER A 443 13.58 20.92 -12.12
CA SER A 443 14.05 22.27 -11.78
C SER A 443 14.38 22.42 -10.29
N LEU A 444 13.49 21.96 -9.40
CA LEU A 444 13.71 22.00 -7.95
C LEU A 444 14.88 21.11 -7.49
N ILE A 445 15.16 20.01 -8.21
CA ILE A 445 16.35 19.17 -7.99
C ILE A 445 17.62 19.95 -8.34
N SER A 446 17.65 20.63 -9.49
CA SER A 446 18.76 21.48 -9.91
C SER A 446 18.96 22.68 -8.97
N LEU A 447 17.88 23.35 -8.56
CA LEU A 447 17.91 24.47 -7.62
C LEU A 447 18.49 24.05 -6.26
N ASP A 448 18.03 22.94 -5.69
CA ASP A 448 18.56 22.39 -4.43
C ASP A 448 20.05 22.03 -4.53
N ASN A 449 20.54 21.60 -5.70
CA ASN A 449 21.96 21.38 -5.95
C ASN A 449 22.77 22.69 -6.06
N ILE A 450 22.22 23.73 -6.69
CA ILE A 450 22.82 25.08 -6.73
C ILE A 450 22.92 25.64 -5.30
N LEU A 451 21.84 25.58 -4.52
CA LEU A 451 21.79 26.10 -3.15
C LEU A 451 22.77 25.38 -2.19
N LYS A 452 23.02 24.09 -2.41
CA LYS A 452 24.08 23.35 -1.68
C LYS A 452 25.48 23.85 -2.03
N GLN A 453 25.76 24.13 -3.30
CA GLN A 453 27.04 24.68 -3.75
C GLN A 453 27.25 26.11 -3.21
N VAL A 454 26.23 26.98 -3.29
CA VAL A 454 26.23 28.32 -2.67
C VAL A 454 26.55 28.23 -1.17
N LYS A 455 25.92 27.31 -0.44
CA LYS A 455 26.17 27.10 0.99
C LYS A 455 27.60 26.63 1.29
N GLU A 456 28.19 25.81 0.42
CA GLU A 456 29.58 25.39 0.55
C GLU A 456 30.56 26.54 0.25
N VAL A 457 30.28 27.41 -0.73
CA VAL A 457 31.05 28.64 -0.98
C VAL A 457 31.06 29.55 0.26
N ILE A 458 29.91 29.79 0.90
CA ILE A 458 29.80 30.57 2.15
C ILE A 458 30.60 29.91 3.29
N LYS A 459 30.55 28.58 3.40
CA LYS A 459 31.34 27.83 4.38
C LYS A 459 32.85 27.94 4.13
N GLN A 460 33.29 27.89 2.88
CA GLN A 460 34.70 28.07 2.50
C GLN A 460 35.19 29.51 2.65
N SER A 461 34.32 30.51 2.56
CA SER A 461 34.63 31.93 2.78
C SER A 461 34.77 32.27 4.28
N SER A 462 34.22 31.43 5.17
CA SER A 462 34.26 31.64 6.63
C SER A 462 35.66 31.43 7.25
N THR A 463 36.62 30.84 6.51
CA THR A 463 38.02 30.73 6.96
C THR A 463 38.75 32.06 6.71
N ARG A 464 38.95 32.87 7.75
CA ARG A 464 39.73 34.13 7.68
C ARG A 464 41.17 33.95 8.18
N PRO A 465 42.15 34.72 7.66
CA PRO A 465 42.05 35.58 6.47
C PRO A 465 42.00 34.76 5.16
N LEU A 466 41.52 35.37 4.07
CA LEU A 466 41.31 34.70 2.79
C LEU A 466 42.33 35.21 1.76
N ARG A 467 43.17 34.31 1.20
CA ARG A 467 44.11 34.66 0.12
C ARG A 467 43.35 35.15 -1.12
N LYS A 468 43.91 36.12 -1.85
CA LYS A 468 43.31 36.69 -3.07
C LYS A 468 42.97 35.64 -4.13
N SER A 469 43.87 34.68 -4.35
CA SER A 469 43.63 33.55 -5.27
C SER A 469 42.43 32.71 -4.87
N LYS A 470 42.24 32.43 -3.57
CA LYS A 470 41.05 31.72 -3.06
C LYS A 470 39.78 32.57 -3.17
N LYS A 471 39.85 33.88 -2.86
CA LYS A 471 38.73 34.81 -3.05
C LYS A 471 38.27 34.84 -4.52
N LYS A 472 39.20 34.93 -5.47
CA LYS A 472 38.92 34.89 -6.91
C LYS A 472 38.25 33.58 -7.33
N ALA A 473 38.77 32.43 -6.90
CA ALA A 473 38.20 31.12 -7.23
C ALA A 473 36.77 30.95 -6.67
N LEU A 474 36.46 31.49 -5.48
CA LEU A 474 35.09 31.48 -4.95
C LEU A 474 34.13 32.36 -5.76
N LEU A 475 34.59 33.49 -6.31
CA LEU A 475 33.77 34.35 -7.18
C LEU A 475 33.54 33.69 -8.54
N GLU A 476 34.57 33.11 -9.15
CA GLU A 476 34.45 32.32 -10.39
C GLU A 476 33.45 31.17 -10.21
N SER A 477 33.48 30.46 -9.08
CA SER A 477 32.50 29.42 -8.76
C SER A 477 31.07 29.94 -8.60
N LEU A 478 30.84 31.20 -8.22
CA LEU A 478 29.51 31.80 -8.17
C LEU A 478 29.03 32.25 -9.56
N ASP A 479 29.94 32.70 -10.41
CA ASP A 479 29.66 33.00 -11.82
C ASP A 479 29.32 31.71 -12.61
N ASP A 480 29.99 30.59 -12.34
CA ASP A 480 29.64 29.26 -12.88
C ASP A 480 28.24 28.77 -12.42
N LEU A 481 27.78 29.16 -11.22
CA LEU A 481 26.43 28.86 -10.74
C LEU A 481 25.38 29.76 -11.41
N LEU A 482 25.70 31.02 -11.72
CA LEU A 482 24.84 31.87 -12.55
C LEU A 482 24.75 31.35 -13.99
N ALA A 483 25.83 30.78 -14.54
CA ALA A 483 25.80 30.13 -15.85
C ALA A 483 24.88 28.90 -15.90
N GLN A 484 24.57 28.27 -14.76
CA GLN A 484 23.63 27.14 -14.65
C GLN A 484 22.15 27.57 -14.59
N MET A 485 21.84 28.87 -14.43
CA MET A 485 20.47 29.39 -14.36
C MET A 485 19.52 28.88 -15.48
N PRO A 486 19.93 28.75 -16.76
CA PRO A 486 19.06 28.25 -17.83
C PRO A 486 18.63 26.78 -17.70
N SER A 487 19.17 26.03 -16.73
CA SER A 487 18.71 24.67 -16.38
C SER A 487 17.49 24.65 -15.46
N LEU A 488 17.09 25.82 -14.94
CA LEU A 488 15.92 26.03 -14.09
C LEU A 488 14.74 26.56 -14.91
N LEU A 489 13.52 26.26 -14.47
CA LEU A 489 12.30 26.95 -14.92
C LEU A 489 12.27 28.38 -14.38
N ASP A 490 11.73 29.33 -15.15
CA ASP A 490 11.66 30.77 -14.82
C ASP A 490 11.24 31.08 -13.38
N ILE A 491 10.29 30.32 -12.83
CA ILE A 491 9.76 30.40 -11.46
C ILE A 491 10.83 30.19 -10.36
N ASP A 492 11.93 29.49 -10.65
CA ASP A 492 13.05 29.27 -9.71
C ASP A 492 14.18 30.30 -9.83
N HIS A 493 14.22 31.09 -10.91
CA HIS A 493 15.29 32.05 -11.17
C HIS A 493 15.42 33.09 -10.03
N PRO A 494 14.33 33.68 -9.48
CA PRO A 494 14.45 34.65 -8.39
C PRO A 494 15.11 34.08 -7.13
N CYS A 495 14.79 32.83 -6.77
CA CYS A 495 15.38 32.16 -5.61
C CYS A 495 16.88 31.90 -5.81
N ALA A 496 17.25 31.33 -6.97
CA ALA A 496 18.65 31.07 -7.31
C ALA A 496 19.48 32.36 -7.32
N GLN A 497 19.01 33.37 -8.06
CA GLN A 497 19.72 34.64 -8.24
C GLN A 497 19.91 35.38 -6.91
N LYS A 498 18.89 35.42 -6.05
CA LYS A 498 18.96 36.01 -4.71
C LYS A 498 20.06 35.35 -3.86
N GLN A 499 20.02 34.03 -3.75
CA GLN A 499 20.96 33.27 -2.90
C GLN A 499 22.41 33.34 -3.42
N ILE A 500 22.62 33.32 -4.74
CA ILE A 500 23.95 33.51 -5.33
C ILE A 500 24.46 34.95 -5.11
N THR A 501 23.60 35.96 -5.26
CA THR A 501 23.96 37.38 -5.03
C THR A 501 24.29 37.64 -3.57
N ASP A 502 23.50 37.10 -2.64
CA ASP A 502 23.76 37.19 -1.19
C ASP A 502 25.12 36.55 -0.83
N ALA A 503 25.44 35.39 -1.41
CA ALA A 503 26.75 34.75 -1.24
C ALA A 503 27.91 35.55 -1.86
N ARG A 504 27.69 36.17 -3.03
CA ARG A 504 28.68 37.06 -3.67
C ARG A 504 29.02 38.24 -2.76
N ASN A 505 28.01 38.91 -2.23
CA ASN A 505 28.16 40.02 -1.29
C ASN A 505 28.98 39.60 -0.05
N VAL A 506 28.72 38.41 0.49
CA VAL A 506 29.49 37.84 1.61
C VAL A 506 30.96 37.65 1.23
N VAL A 507 31.26 37.04 0.07
CA VAL A 507 32.65 36.79 -0.38
C VAL A 507 33.39 38.10 -0.68
N GLU A 508 32.75 39.06 -1.35
CA GLU A 508 33.35 40.35 -1.71
C GLU A 508 33.72 41.17 -0.46
N SER A 509 32.89 41.11 0.59
CA SER A 509 33.09 41.82 1.88
C SER A 509 34.29 41.34 2.73
N LEU A 510 34.96 40.26 2.33
CA LEU A 510 36.11 39.71 3.06
C LEU A 510 37.40 40.49 2.77
N GLN A 511 38.13 40.82 3.85
CA GLN A 511 39.48 41.37 3.78
C GLN A 511 40.45 40.40 3.10
N GLU A 512 41.30 40.94 2.24
CA GLU A 512 42.35 40.23 1.51
C GLU A 512 43.69 40.43 2.22
N ASP A 513 44.44 39.35 2.39
CA ASP A 513 45.88 39.47 2.70
C ASP A 513 46.65 39.94 1.46
N PRO A 514 47.70 40.77 1.61
CA PRO A 514 48.65 41.03 0.54
C PRO A 514 49.41 39.75 0.17
N ASP A 515 49.80 39.63 -1.10
CA ASP A 515 50.63 38.50 -1.54
C ASP A 515 52.07 38.74 -1.08
N ASP A 516 52.59 37.88 -0.21
CA ASP A 516 54.02 37.81 0.08
C ASP A 516 54.80 37.36 -1.17
N PRO A 517 56.06 37.80 -1.34
CA PRO A 517 56.87 37.46 -2.51
C PRO A 517 57.18 35.96 -2.61
N ALA A 518 57.51 35.52 -3.83
CA ALA A 518 57.65 34.11 -4.20
C ALA A 518 58.58 33.30 -3.26
N PRO A 519 58.27 32.01 -3.01
CA PRO A 519 59.03 31.18 -2.08
C PRO A 519 60.45 30.89 -2.58
N ASP A 520 61.43 31.09 -1.71
CA ASP A 520 62.82 30.69 -1.92
C ASP A 520 62.92 29.17 -2.12
N PRO A 521 63.60 28.66 -3.16
CA PRO A 521 63.53 27.25 -3.55
C PRO A 521 64.37 26.30 -2.67
N ASN A 522 64.77 26.71 -1.46
CA ASN A 522 65.83 26.02 -0.71
C ASN A 522 65.58 25.88 0.81
N SER A 523 64.31 25.75 1.24
CA SER A 523 63.95 25.47 2.63
C SER A 523 63.45 24.04 2.83
N ASN A 524 64.39 23.10 3.03
CA ASN A 524 64.10 21.76 3.52
C ASN A 524 63.78 21.81 5.03
N SER A 525 62.52 22.12 5.38
CA SER A 525 62.04 22.15 6.77
C SER A 525 61.06 21.01 7.05
N ASN A 526 61.58 19.83 7.37
CA ASN A 526 60.79 18.62 7.67
C ASN A 526 60.28 18.59 9.14
N THR A 527 59.90 19.76 9.68
CA THR A 527 59.46 19.95 11.07
C THR A 527 58.09 20.62 11.11
N LEU A 528 57.04 19.79 11.03
CA LEU A 528 55.65 20.22 11.21
C LEU A 528 55.41 20.59 12.68
N GLY A 529 55.01 21.84 12.95
CA GLY A 529 54.65 22.29 14.29
C GLY A 529 53.25 21.81 14.70
N GLU A 530 52.99 21.67 16.01
CA GLU A 530 51.67 21.28 16.54
C GLU A 530 50.52 22.19 16.08
N SER A 531 50.82 23.44 15.72
CA SER A 531 49.84 24.47 15.36
C SER A 531 49.08 24.23 14.05
N GLU A 532 49.44 23.22 13.24
CA GLU A 532 48.78 22.97 11.95
C GLU A 532 47.67 21.90 12.00
N VAL A 533 47.47 21.24 13.14
CA VAL A 533 46.44 20.20 13.33
C VAL A 533 45.34 20.71 14.26
N SER A 534 44.18 21.02 13.68
CA SER A 534 43.06 21.66 14.40
C SER A 534 42.33 20.76 15.41
N GLN A 535 42.41 19.43 15.24
CA GLN A 535 41.79 18.47 16.15
C GLN A 535 42.58 17.16 16.19
N TRP A 536 42.84 16.67 17.41
CA TRP A 536 43.45 15.36 17.67
C TRP A 536 42.42 14.37 18.21
N ASN A 537 42.39 13.17 17.65
CA ASN A 537 41.59 12.03 18.12
C ASN A 537 42.54 10.94 18.61
N VAL A 538 42.28 10.38 19.79
CA VAL A 538 43.17 9.38 20.42
C VAL A 538 42.66 7.98 20.16
N LEU A 539 43.53 7.10 19.65
CA LEU A 539 43.27 5.67 19.52
C LEU A 539 44.26 4.88 20.39
N GLN A 540 43.75 3.82 21.00
CA GLN A 540 44.52 2.86 21.78
C GLN A 540 44.52 1.51 21.08
N PHE A 541 45.71 0.94 20.85
CA PHE A 541 45.88 -0.38 20.25
C PHE A 541 46.51 -1.35 21.24
N ASN A 542 45.85 -2.49 21.47
CA ASN A 542 46.35 -3.52 22.36
C ASN A 542 47.34 -4.43 21.59
N ASN A 543 48.53 -4.64 22.14
CA ASN A 543 49.64 -5.35 21.50
C ASN A 543 49.92 -6.75 22.12
N GLY A 544 49.09 -7.20 23.06
CA GLY A 544 49.29 -8.46 23.81
C GLY A 544 50.21 -8.36 25.03
N THR A 545 50.79 -7.19 25.32
CA THR A 545 51.54 -6.89 26.55
C THR A 545 50.71 -6.00 27.49
N THR A 546 51.24 -5.70 28.68
CA THR A 546 50.57 -4.87 29.70
C THR A 546 50.51 -3.37 29.37
N ALA A 547 51.22 -2.90 28.34
CA ALA A 547 51.23 -1.49 27.92
C ALA A 547 50.68 -1.34 26.48
N PRO A 548 49.55 -0.65 26.27
CA PRO A 548 48.97 -0.45 24.94
C PRO A 548 49.67 0.68 24.18
N PHE A 549 49.61 0.66 22.84
CA PHE A 549 50.07 1.77 22.01
C PHE A 549 49.02 2.87 21.97
N ILE A 550 49.43 4.12 22.23
CA ILE A 550 48.58 5.31 22.12
C ILE A 550 49.02 6.08 20.87
N ILE A 551 48.09 6.28 19.93
CA ILE A 551 48.31 7.05 18.70
C ILE A 551 47.24 8.13 18.62
N LYS A 552 47.67 9.39 18.63
CA LYS A 552 46.81 10.54 18.34
C LYS A 552 46.82 10.76 16.83
N CYS A 553 45.67 10.99 16.21
CA CYS A 553 45.57 11.30 14.77
C CYS A 553 44.71 12.54 14.50
N GLY A 554 45.09 13.29 13.47
CA GLY A 554 44.39 14.48 12.98
C GLY A 554 44.64 14.67 11.48
N ALA A 555 44.33 15.86 10.97
CA ALA A 555 44.67 16.26 9.61
C ALA A 555 45.39 17.61 9.60
N ASN A 556 46.32 17.79 8.66
CA ASN A 556 46.93 19.09 8.36
C ASN A 556 46.02 19.93 7.43
N SER A 557 46.49 21.13 7.07
CA SER A 557 45.81 22.04 6.14
C SER A 557 45.55 21.41 4.74
N SER A 558 46.41 20.48 4.31
CA SER A 558 46.35 19.75 3.04
C SER A 558 45.41 18.52 3.04
N CYS A 559 44.68 18.27 4.13
CA CYS A 559 43.84 17.06 4.30
C CYS A 559 44.63 15.74 4.18
N GLU A 560 45.83 15.70 4.74
CA GLU A 560 46.64 14.50 4.91
C GLU A 560 46.53 13.97 6.34
N LEU A 561 46.64 12.65 6.52
CA LEU A 561 46.61 12.03 7.84
C LEU A 561 47.90 12.36 8.61
N VAL A 562 47.77 13.05 9.75
CA VAL A 562 48.89 13.32 10.66
C VAL A 562 48.72 12.50 11.93
N ILE A 563 49.82 11.95 12.45
CA ILE A 563 49.85 11.22 13.72
C ILE A 563 50.83 11.84 14.71
N LYS A 564 50.54 11.64 16.00
CA LYS A 564 51.42 11.93 17.12
C LYS A 564 51.45 10.73 18.08
N ALA A 565 52.64 10.20 18.33
CA ALA A 565 52.87 9.06 19.22
C ALA A 565 54.34 9.06 19.70
N ASP A 566 54.66 8.28 20.73
CA ASP A 566 56.03 8.12 21.20
C ASP A 566 56.95 7.56 20.10
N GLN A 567 58.13 8.16 19.94
CA GLN A 567 59.10 7.73 18.91
C GLN A 567 59.58 6.28 19.11
N ARG A 568 59.61 5.80 20.37
CA ARG A 568 59.98 4.45 20.76
C ARG A 568 59.02 3.89 21.81
N VAL A 569 58.63 2.63 21.63
CA VAL A 569 57.71 1.87 22.49
C VAL A 569 58.39 1.43 23.79
N GLN A 570 59.64 0.97 23.70
CA GLN A 570 60.36 0.40 24.84
C GLN A 570 60.95 1.47 25.76
N GLU A 571 61.12 2.70 25.26
CA GLU A 571 61.66 3.85 25.99
C GLU A 571 60.86 5.13 25.69
N PRO A 572 59.64 5.31 26.25
CA PRO A 572 58.79 6.49 26.01
C PRO A 572 59.39 7.82 26.52
N LYS A 573 60.59 7.79 27.12
CA LYS A 573 61.37 9.00 27.48
C LYS A 573 61.87 9.78 26.25
N GLY A 574 61.75 9.23 25.04
CA GLY A 574 62.15 9.88 23.78
C GLY A 574 61.22 10.98 23.26
N GLY A 575 60.05 11.18 23.88
CA GLY A 575 59.08 12.20 23.49
C GLY A 575 58.12 11.79 22.36
N GLU A 576 56.95 12.44 22.34
CA GLU A 576 55.97 12.28 21.27
C GLU A 576 56.45 12.99 20.00
N VAL A 577 56.50 12.28 18.87
CA VAL A 577 56.86 12.83 17.55
C VAL A 577 55.64 12.95 16.65
N ILE A 578 55.64 13.98 15.80
CA ILE A 578 54.58 14.25 14.81
C ILE A 578 55.07 13.85 13.42
N ARG A 579 54.24 13.10 12.69
CA ARG A 579 54.53 12.62 11.33
C ARG A 579 53.28 12.67 10.45
N VAL A 580 53.46 13.05 9.18
CA VAL A 580 52.46 12.80 8.13
C VAL A 580 52.54 11.33 7.75
N VAL A 581 51.39 10.66 7.62
CA VAL A 581 51.28 9.24 7.28
C VAL A 581 51.09 9.08 5.77
N PRO A 582 51.99 8.40 5.05
CA PRO A 582 51.86 8.18 3.61
C PRO A 582 50.55 7.48 3.23
N ARG A 583 49.90 7.91 2.14
CA ARG A 583 48.71 7.21 1.60
C ARG A 583 49.09 5.78 1.18
N PRO A 584 48.23 4.75 1.39
CA PRO A 584 48.59 3.36 1.07
C PRO A 584 48.93 3.09 -0.41
N SER A 585 48.48 3.96 -1.33
CA SER A 585 48.85 3.91 -2.75
C SER A 585 50.36 4.03 -2.98
N VAL A 586 51.11 4.70 -2.10
CA VAL A 586 52.57 4.81 -2.19
C VAL A 586 53.24 3.44 -2.08
N LEU A 587 52.66 2.49 -1.34
CA LEU A 587 53.21 1.14 -1.13
C LEU A 587 52.84 0.14 -2.24
N ALA A 588 52.07 0.54 -3.25
CA ALA A 588 51.51 -0.37 -4.24
C ALA A 588 52.60 -1.11 -5.04
N GLU A 589 53.65 -0.39 -5.46
CA GLU A 589 54.73 -0.91 -6.31
C GLU A 589 56.01 -1.26 -5.51
N MET A 590 56.04 -0.98 -4.21
CA MET A 590 57.23 -1.14 -3.37
C MET A 590 57.50 -2.60 -2.98
N GLY A 591 58.78 -2.95 -2.81
CA GLY A 591 59.27 -4.18 -2.19
C GLY A 591 59.22 -4.17 -0.66
N PHE A 592 59.40 -5.33 -0.03
CA PHE A 592 59.29 -5.48 1.43
C PHE A 592 60.31 -4.64 2.21
N GLU A 593 61.57 -4.60 1.76
CA GLU A 593 62.62 -3.81 2.40
C GLU A 593 62.41 -2.29 2.20
N GLU A 594 61.89 -1.88 1.05
CA GLU A 594 61.57 -0.47 0.77
C GLU A 594 60.43 0.02 1.67
N MET A 595 59.41 -0.83 1.92
CA MET A 595 58.35 -0.52 2.90
C MET A 595 58.89 -0.34 4.32
N LYS A 596 59.91 -1.10 4.73
CA LYS A 596 60.55 -0.88 6.05
C LYS A 596 61.19 0.50 6.13
N GLY A 597 61.92 0.92 5.09
CA GLY A 597 62.53 2.26 5.03
C GLY A 597 61.51 3.40 5.10
N VAL A 598 60.30 3.21 4.58
CA VAL A 598 59.18 4.17 4.78
C VAL A 598 58.71 4.16 6.23
N PHE A 599 58.59 2.99 6.86
CA PHE A 599 58.10 2.86 8.23
C PHE A 599 59.13 3.20 9.31
N GLU A 600 60.42 3.22 9.01
CA GLU A 600 61.47 3.74 9.91
C GLU A 600 61.30 5.25 10.17
N GLN A 601 60.61 5.98 9.29
CA GLN A 601 60.30 7.41 9.46
C GLN A 601 59.07 7.66 10.35
N LEU A 602 58.27 6.63 10.62
CA LEU A 602 57.07 6.68 11.46
C LEU A 602 57.38 6.31 12.93
N PRO A 603 56.50 6.64 13.89
CA PRO A 603 56.66 6.21 15.28
C PRO A 603 56.63 4.69 15.38
N GLU A 604 57.49 4.08 16.21
CA GLU A 604 57.71 2.62 16.28
C GLU A 604 56.40 1.82 16.41
N ALA A 605 55.44 2.33 17.19
CA ALA A 605 54.12 1.71 17.38
C ALA A 605 53.34 1.52 16.05
N VAL A 606 53.44 2.45 15.11
CA VAL A 606 52.76 2.38 13.81
C VAL A 606 53.42 1.35 12.92
N SER A 607 54.75 1.32 12.92
CA SER A 607 55.57 0.38 12.17
C SER A 607 55.33 -1.05 12.65
N LEU A 608 55.25 -1.28 13.98
CA LEU A 608 54.90 -2.57 14.58
C LEU A 608 53.47 -3.04 14.24
N LEU A 609 52.49 -2.13 14.16
CA LEU A 609 51.11 -2.44 13.75
C LEU A 609 50.99 -2.73 12.25
N ALA A 610 51.83 -2.11 11.42
CA ALA A 610 51.80 -2.24 9.96
C ALA A 610 52.57 -3.45 9.42
N LEU A 611 53.73 -3.78 10.00
CA LEU A 611 54.62 -4.82 9.47
C LEU A 611 54.00 -6.23 9.55
N ALA A 612 54.24 -7.03 8.51
CA ALA A 612 53.91 -8.45 8.44
C ALA A 612 55.11 -9.30 8.01
N ARG A 613 54.91 -10.61 7.80
CA ARG A 613 55.92 -11.54 7.27
C ARG A 613 56.13 -11.45 5.75
N SER A 614 55.30 -10.67 5.04
CA SER A 614 55.35 -10.51 3.57
C SER A 614 54.98 -9.09 3.16
N ALA A 615 55.38 -8.69 1.94
CA ALA A 615 55.02 -7.39 1.36
C ALA A 615 53.50 -7.18 1.30
N ASP A 616 52.74 -8.18 0.81
CA ASP A 616 51.28 -8.07 0.69
C ASP A 616 50.57 -8.05 2.04
N GLY A 617 51.04 -8.85 3.00
CA GLY A 617 50.53 -8.78 4.38
C GLY A 617 50.79 -7.41 5.01
N THR A 618 51.91 -6.78 4.67
CA THR A 618 52.28 -5.44 5.14
C THR A 618 51.42 -4.37 4.48
N ARG A 619 51.22 -4.42 3.15
CA ARG A 619 50.27 -3.57 2.42
C ARG A 619 48.85 -3.64 3.00
N ALA A 620 48.35 -4.85 3.26
CA ALA A 620 47.02 -5.07 3.81
C ALA A 620 46.87 -4.51 5.23
N ARG A 621 47.83 -4.81 6.13
CA ARG A 621 47.86 -4.27 7.50
C ARG A 621 47.95 -2.75 7.53
N TYR A 622 48.87 -2.18 6.75
CA TYR A 622 49.04 -0.74 6.64
C TYR A 622 47.78 -0.04 6.11
N SER A 623 47.17 -0.57 5.03
CA SER A 623 45.93 -0.03 4.47
C SER A 623 44.78 -0.04 5.48
N ARG A 624 44.67 -1.10 6.28
CA ARG A 624 43.67 -1.22 7.35
C ARG A 624 43.96 -0.26 8.51
N LEU A 625 45.22 -0.11 8.91
CA LEU A 625 45.64 0.82 9.97
C LEU A 625 45.39 2.27 9.55
N TYR A 626 45.80 2.65 8.33
CA TYR A 626 45.54 3.95 7.73
C TYR A 626 44.05 4.27 7.72
N ARG A 627 43.20 3.35 7.21
CA ARG A 627 41.74 3.53 7.20
C ARG A 627 41.17 3.67 8.61
N THR A 628 41.67 2.89 9.58
CA THR A 628 41.23 2.96 10.98
C THR A 628 41.52 4.33 11.58
N LEU A 629 42.74 4.85 11.41
CA LEU A 629 43.14 6.18 11.89
C LEU A 629 42.37 7.29 11.17
N ALA A 630 42.34 7.29 9.83
CA ALA A 630 41.66 8.30 9.02
C ALA A 630 40.14 8.35 9.27
N SER A 631 39.48 7.21 9.52
CA SER A 631 38.04 7.17 9.83
C SER A 631 37.64 7.93 11.10
N LYS A 632 38.60 8.17 12.01
CA LYS A 632 38.39 8.96 13.23
C LYS A 632 38.63 10.45 13.05
N VAL A 633 39.17 10.89 11.91
CA VAL A 633 39.45 12.30 11.61
C VAL A 633 38.33 12.85 10.72
N PRO A 634 37.48 13.77 11.21
CA PRO A 634 36.31 14.24 10.45
C PRO A 634 36.62 14.84 9.07
N ALA A 635 37.78 15.51 8.94
CA ALA A 635 38.23 16.12 7.68
C ALA A 635 38.63 15.09 6.59
N LEU A 636 38.87 13.82 6.95
CA LEU A 636 39.33 12.79 6.01
C LEU A 636 38.21 11.85 5.54
N LYS A 637 36.95 12.11 5.94
CA LYS A 637 35.80 11.22 5.65
C LYS A 637 35.59 10.95 4.16
N GLU A 638 35.75 11.97 3.31
CA GLU A 638 35.54 11.84 1.86
C GLU A 638 36.63 10.98 1.22
N ILE A 639 37.90 11.19 1.60
CA ILE A 639 39.04 10.37 1.18
C ILE A 639 38.86 8.91 1.62
N VAL A 640 38.37 8.67 2.84
CA VAL A 640 38.03 7.31 3.31
C VAL A 640 36.92 6.68 2.46
N ALA A 641 35.86 7.42 2.15
CA ALA A 641 34.77 6.96 1.29
C ALA A 641 35.18 6.74 -0.18
N GLU A 642 36.19 7.45 -0.68
CA GLU A 642 36.84 7.13 -1.97
C GLU A 642 37.64 5.83 -1.89
N MET A 643 38.42 5.62 -0.83
CA MET A 643 39.16 4.37 -0.60
C MET A 643 38.28 3.14 -0.35
N GLU A 644 37.01 3.33 0.02
CA GLU A 644 36.01 2.27 0.12
C GLU A 644 35.30 1.97 -1.22
N ARG A 645 35.16 2.98 -2.10
CA ARG A 645 34.65 2.82 -3.47
C ARG A 645 35.71 2.26 -4.43
N GLY A 646 36.96 2.68 -4.29
CA GLY A 646 38.11 2.20 -5.04
C GLY A 646 38.64 0.86 -4.50
N GLY A 647 37.93 -0.24 -4.80
CA GLY A 647 38.21 -1.59 -4.30
C GLY A 647 39.49 -2.25 -4.85
N VAL A 648 40.67 -1.65 -4.64
CA VAL A 648 41.97 -2.10 -5.19
C VAL A 648 42.65 -3.18 -4.34
N PHE A 649 42.28 -3.33 -3.06
CA PHE A 649 42.75 -4.44 -2.22
C PHE A 649 41.56 -5.21 -1.63
N LYS A 650 40.95 -6.07 -2.47
CA LYS A 650 40.11 -7.18 -1.99
C LYS A 650 41.01 -8.18 -1.26
N ASP A 651 40.61 -8.57 -0.05
CA ASP A 651 41.18 -9.72 0.63
C ASP A 651 41.05 -10.97 -0.26
N VAL A 652 42.18 -11.49 -0.75
CA VAL A 652 42.25 -12.89 -1.19
C VAL A 652 42.24 -13.73 0.08
N ARG A 653 41.18 -14.51 0.25
CA ARG A 653 40.92 -15.31 1.46
C ARG A 653 42.12 -16.18 1.85
N SER A 654 42.40 -16.23 3.14
CA SER A 654 42.89 -17.40 3.85
C SER A 654 41.99 -17.61 5.06
#